data_AF-A0A142Y8I7-F1
#
_entry.id   AF-A0A142Y8I7-F1
#
_cell.length_a   1.000
_cell.length_b   1.000
_cell.length_c   1.000
_cell.angle_alpha   90.00
_cell.angle_beta   90.00
_cell.angle_gamma   90.00
#
_symmetry.space_group_name_H-M   'P 1'
#
loop_
_entity.id
_entity.type
_entity.pdbx_description
1 polymer ?
#
loop_
_entity_poly.entity_id
_entity_poly.type
_entity_poly.pdbx_seq_one_letter_code
_entity_poly.pdbx_strand_id
1 'polypeptide(L)'
;MIPIRSLWMASLAMLVCSWNANGQSQVWEFSPYRVNVWVSLSPSLQLDQNAELDLYQQIQKRCEADFGGTWSIRVQSTPDSLYGSVLYRIDELTVNQVLAREMTLVVGKSDAAKAKFLELNPPPPPVKLTAEEEAKRLKLTKEQIKELEDAAARAASLLSVRTFESAVERINAFHVLPLPFTGLKREVAPFESDEKWKKFSEKLQPFSGDLDSLKRALDEGEIVAALVPKTELAAVREVSRSIPARLPWQPEALLRDYDKIYMVAIDLVDGAYRVRTKEMDSLVRRMGDLGAERVLRPQDLGGSIARLLRASFTPMVRIEETDNFSATMRVRAAGLITGESHPAQIGLGDVVIPFIRRDDMNGNPTVLQAMPFTFIAATEKIDKTSLYYGAIFAASRGALTAAKNRRTQRLGLKVTTKYPESELHLKFRPPFGMPQNVAPRSVPGAEVYLRTPGSDDLVMVGRTDWRGVLPLTNGTPPKIRYEIPANSRNPGISEARKIVSESVPPPEYPQPAPEATGATDENAPKAPSKPPKGEVQINVPLYLYYVKNGDTLLARLPIVTGFYPVDEAKLPDDRRRLETEAFLKGLQNEVLDLVVRRKILESRVNAKLKEGKVSEAQTVLEDLKRIKNYERMSEQIESVQRRATDESRGRVGPVLQKKIDEMVDSTRKIMQQWLQDDLLRDLENKVNEAK
;
A
#
# COMPACT_ATOMS: atom_id res chain seq x y z
N MET A 1 60.08 23.10 36.85
CA MET A 1 60.54 21.89 36.14
C MET A 1 60.16 20.67 36.97
N ILE A 2 59.12 19.94 36.56
CA ILE A 2 58.56 18.78 37.27
C ILE A 2 58.32 17.70 36.21
N PRO A 3 58.85 16.47 36.35
CA PRO A 3 58.61 15.42 35.37
C PRO A 3 57.39 14.57 35.74
N ILE A 4 56.47 14.59 34.78
CA ILE A 4 55.39 13.69 34.40
C ILE A 4 55.56 12.22 34.87
N ARG A 5 54.62 11.73 35.69
CA ARG A 5 54.17 10.32 35.74
C ARG A 5 52.92 10.16 36.61
N SER A 6 51.74 10.45 36.05
CA SER A 6 50.45 10.00 36.58
C SER A 6 49.32 10.33 35.61
N LEU A 7 49.02 9.48 34.63
CA LEU A 7 47.75 9.47 33.89
C LEU A 7 47.67 8.22 33.00
N TRP A 8 47.27 7.11 33.60
CA TRP A 8 46.67 5.96 32.92
C TRP A 8 45.49 5.53 33.79
N MET A 9 44.32 6.13 33.58
CA MET A 9 42.98 5.63 33.98
C MET A 9 41.89 6.70 33.70
N ALA A 10 41.73 7.12 32.43
CA ALA A 10 40.51 7.75 31.93
C ALA A 10 40.58 7.90 30.40
N SER A 11 40.23 6.85 29.67
CA SER A 11 39.82 6.99 28.26
C SER A 11 38.88 5.84 27.93
N LEU A 12 37.68 5.91 28.50
CA LEU A 12 36.56 5.02 28.20
C LEU A 12 35.25 5.84 28.21
N ALA A 13 35.10 6.75 27.26
CA ALA A 13 33.83 7.27 26.76
C ALA A 13 34.14 8.33 25.69
N MET A 14 33.33 8.35 24.63
CA MET A 14 33.48 9.18 23.42
C MET A 14 34.56 8.73 22.43
N LEU A 15 34.30 7.61 21.76
CA LEU A 15 34.59 7.58 20.33
C LEU A 15 33.27 7.44 19.58
N VAL A 16 32.87 8.54 18.97
CA VAL A 16 31.82 8.63 17.95
C VAL A 16 32.20 7.66 16.84
N CYS A 17 31.51 6.53 16.73
CA CYS A 17 31.57 5.73 15.52
C CYS A 17 30.93 6.54 14.40
N SER A 18 31.77 7.12 13.55
CA SER A 18 31.40 7.51 12.20
C SER A 18 30.79 6.29 11.52
N TRP A 19 29.48 6.36 11.25
CA TRP A 19 28.73 5.31 10.57
C TRP A 19 29.08 5.35 9.08
N ASN A 20 30.27 4.87 8.73
CA ASN A 20 30.61 4.58 7.36
C ASN A 20 29.83 3.33 6.93
N ALA A 21 28.84 3.54 6.07
CA ALA A 21 28.13 2.50 5.34
C ALA A 21 29.08 1.80 4.35
N ASN A 22 29.97 0.94 4.85
CA ASN A 22 30.78 0.04 4.05
C ASN A 22 30.21 -1.37 4.13
N GLY A 23 29.46 -1.75 3.08
CA GLY A 23 29.70 -2.99 2.32
C GLY A 23 29.44 -4.38 2.94
N GLN A 24 29.15 -4.53 4.22
CA GLN A 24 28.63 -5.82 4.73
C GLN A 24 27.12 -5.74 4.81
N SER A 25 26.45 -6.31 3.80
CA SER A 25 25.00 -6.57 3.86
C SER A 25 24.75 -7.51 5.02
N GLN A 26 24.48 -6.96 6.22
CA GLN A 26 24.04 -7.76 7.35
C GLN A 26 22.84 -8.61 6.91
N VAL A 27 22.87 -9.89 7.29
CA VAL A 27 21.78 -10.82 7.00
C VAL A 27 20.52 -10.28 7.67
N TRP A 28 19.42 -10.18 6.91
CA TRP A 28 18.18 -9.49 7.30
C TRP A 28 17.64 -9.88 8.69
N GLU A 29 17.88 -11.12 9.09
CA GLU A 29 17.41 -11.74 10.35
C GLU A 29 18.23 -11.29 11.57
N PHE A 30 19.47 -10.85 11.37
CA PHE A 30 20.38 -10.38 12.41
C PHE A 30 20.63 -8.88 12.32
N SER A 31 19.89 -8.19 11.46
CA SER A 31 19.97 -6.75 11.34
C SER A 31 18.89 -6.11 12.21
N PRO A 32 19.25 -5.31 13.23
CA PRO A 32 18.27 -4.61 14.06
C PRO A 32 17.46 -3.58 13.25
N TYR A 33 16.32 -3.17 13.79
CA TYR A 33 15.60 -1.99 13.34
C TYR A 33 16.37 -0.75 13.78
N ARG A 34 16.71 0.12 12.84
CA ARG A 34 17.25 1.45 13.15
C ARG A 34 16.09 2.37 13.49
N VAL A 35 15.95 2.72 14.77
CA VAL A 35 14.79 3.46 15.30
C VAL A 35 15.23 4.83 15.78
N ASN A 36 14.52 5.86 15.32
CA ASN A 36 14.70 7.22 15.80
C ASN A 36 13.45 7.66 16.55
N VAL A 37 13.59 8.20 17.76
CA VAL A 37 12.50 8.74 18.55
C VAL A 37 12.68 10.24 18.67
N TRP A 38 11.80 10.99 18.02
CA TRP A 38 11.71 12.44 18.14
C TRP A 38 10.76 12.80 19.27
N VAL A 39 11.24 13.58 20.21
CA VAL A 39 10.44 14.07 21.33
C VAL A 39 10.19 15.56 21.16
N SER A 40 8.93 15.97 21.26
CA SER A 40 8.47 17.34 21.25
C SER A 40 7.87 17.65 22.62
N LEU A 41 8.58 18.46 23.40
CA LEU A 41 8.18 18.88 24.74
C LEU A 41 7.51 20.25 24.67
N SER A 42 6.27 20.39 25.17
CA SER A 42 5.63 21.70 25.26
C SER A 42 6.41 22.64 26.18
N PRO A 43 6.56 23.94 25.84
CA PRO A 43 7.20 24.91 26.72
C PRO A 43 6.47 25.07 28.06
N SER A 44 5.17 24.73 28.10
CA SER A 44 4.35 24.73 29.32
C SER A 44 4.84 23.75 30.40
N LEU A 45 5.64 22.75 30.03
CA LEU A 45 6.19 21.76 30.96
C LEU A 45 7.28 22.34 31.86
N GLN A 46 7.91 23.46 31.45
CA GLN A 46 9.01 24.13 32.17
C GLN A 46 10.13 23.18 32.60
N LEU A 47 10.40 22.14 31.79
CA LEU A 47 11.52 21.22 32.04
C LEU A 47 12.84 21.93 31.74
N ASP A 48 13.83 21.74 32.61
CA ASP A 48 15.19 22.16 32.34
C ASP A 48 15.90 21.15 31.41
N GLN A 49 17.07 21.53 30.92
CA GLN A 49 17.83 20.68 29.99
C GLN A 49 18.25 19.34 30.61
N ASN A 50 18.48 19.31 31.93
CA ASN A 50 18.85 18.07 32.63
C ASN A 50 17.67 17.10 32.70
N ALA A 51 16.48 17.58 33.05
CA ALA A 51 15.27 16.77 33.09
C ALA A 51 14.89 16.25 31.69
N GLU A 52 15.12 17.04 30.63
CA GLU A 52 14.95 16.60 29.25
C GLU A 52 15.91 15.44 28.90
N LEU A 53 17.20 15.58 29.21
CA LEU A 53 18.19 14.53 28.97
C LEU A 53 17.91 13.26 29.79
N ASP A 54 17.50 13.42 31.05
CA ASP A 54 17.11 12.30 31.91
C ASP A 54 15.90 11.56 31.34
N LEU A 55 14.90 12.29 30.81
CA LEU A 55 13.76 11.69 30.13
C LEU A 55 14.19 10.88 28.90
N TYR A 56 15.10 11.42 28.07
CA TYR A 56 15.62 10.71 26.90
C TYR A 56 16.34 9.41 27.28
N GLN A 57 17.18 9.46 28.31
CA GLN A 57 17.84 8.27 28.83
C GLN A 57 16.86 7.24 29.40
N GLN A 58 15.81 7.68 30.09
CA GLN A 58 14.77 6.79 30.61
C GLN A 58 14.01 6.08 29.49
N ILE A 59 13.64 6.81 28.42
CA ILE A 59 12.98 6.22 27.25
C ILE A 59 13.90 5.17 26.62
N GLN A 60 15.16 5.53 26.38
CA GLN A 60 16.15 4.63 25.78
C GLN A 60 16.34 3.35 26.61
N LYS A 61 16.62 3.47 27.92
CA LYS A 61 16.82 2.31 28.81
C LYS A 61 15.61 1.38 28.85
N ARG A 62 14.40 1.93 28.87
CA ARG A 62 13.16 1.12 28.90
C ARG A 62 12.91 0.43 27.56
N CYS A 63 13.13 1.11 26.43
CA CYS A 63 13.04 0.49 25.11
C CYS A 63 14.12 -0.60 24.91
N GLU A 64 15.35 -0.39 25.39
CA GLU A 64 16.39 -1.42 25.37
C GLU A 64 15.99 -2.65 26.19
N ALA A 65 15.27 -2.48 27.31
CA ALA A 65 14.73 -3.60 28.07
C ALA A 65 13.60 -4.35 27.34
N ASP A 66 12.71 -3.64 26.63
CA ASP A 66 11.58 -4.23 25.90
C ASP A 66 11.98 -4.91 24.58
N PHE A 67 12.95 -4.36 23.86
CA PHE A 67 13.33 -4.78 22.50
C PHE A 67 14.71 -5.44 22.40
N GLY A 68 15.56 -5.27 23.42
CA GLY A 68 16.92 -5.82 23.44
C GLY A 68 17.69 -5.51 22.15
N GLY A 69 18.37 -6.53 21.62
CA GLY A 69 19.17 -6.42 20.41
C GLY A 69 18.36 -6.18 19.13
N THR A 70 17.02 -6.28 19.14
CA THR A 70 16.23 -6.08 17.91
C THR A 70 16.14 -4.62 17.48
N TRP A 71 16.37 -3.67 18.39
CA TRP A 71 16.36 -2.23 18.12
C TRP A 71 17.75 -1.63 18.31
N SER A 72 18.12 -0.76 17.37
CA SER A 72 19.14 0.26 17.56
C SER A 72 18.42 1.60 17.67
N ILE A 73 18.22 2.06 18.91
CA ILE A 73 17.40 3.23 19.21
C ILE A 73 18.27 4.48 19.37
N ARG A 74 17.78 5.60 18.84
CA ARG A 74 18.28 6.95 19.14
C ARG A 74 17.11 7.81 19.58
N VAL A 75 17.23 8.46 20.74
CA VAL A 75 16.23 9.42 21.25
C VAL A 75 16.83 10.82 21.14
N GLN A 76 16.07 11.76 20.57
CA GLN A 76 16.50 13.14 20.40
C GLN A 76 15.31 14.10 20.32
N SER A 77 15.59 15.40 20.43
CA SER A 77 14.59 16.43 20.17
C SER A 77 14.11 16.40 18.71
N THR A 78 12.87 16.79 18.50
CA THR A 78 12.28 16.89 17.15
C THR A 78 12.96 18.02 16.38
N PRO A 79 13.29 17.85 15.08
CA PRO A 79 13.81 18.95 14.27
C PRO A 79 12.91 20.19 14.33
N ASP A 80 13.51 21.38 14.41
CA ASP A 80 12.80 22.66 14.59
C ASP A 80 11.72 22.86 13.51
N SER A 81 12.03 22.47 12.27
CA SER A 81 11.10 22.53 11.14
C SER A 81 9.81 21.71 11.34
N LEU A 82 9.84 20.67 12.17
CA LEU A 82 8.75 19.74 12.43
C LEU A 82 8.12 19.90 13.82
N TYR A 83 8.80 20.54 14.76
CA TYR A 83 8.41 20.65 16.17
C TYR A 83 6.95 21.05 16.36
N GLY A 84 6.49 22.15 15.76
CA GLY A 84 5.10 22.61 15.90
C GLY A 84 4.06 21.65 15.33
N SER A 85 4.40 20.95 14.23
CA SER A 85 3.52 19.94 13.65
C SER A 85 3.42 18.69 14.52
N VAL A 86 4.54 18.24 15.08
CA VAL A 86 4.55 17.08 15.98
C VAL A 86 3.86 17.43 17.29
N LEU A 87 4.15 18.58 17.89
CA LEU A 87 3.55 18.94 19.18
C LEU A 87 2.04 19.16 19.08
N TYR A 88 1.56 19.89 18.07
CA TYR A 88 0.15 20.32 18.04
C TYR A 88 -0.74 19.53 17.08
N ARG A 89 -0.21 18.98 15.98
CA ARG A 89 -0.98 18.36 14.86
C ARG A 89 -0.48 16.96 14.47
N ILE A 90 0.00 16.17 15.43
CA ILE A 90 0.51 14.80 15.19
C ILE A 90 -0.55 13.86 14.60
N ASP A 91 -1.81 14.07 14.94
CA ASP A 91 -2.99 13.35 14.45
C ASP A 91 -3.14 13.49 12.93
N GLU A 92 -3.06 14.70 12.42
CA GLU A 92 -3.24 15.02 10.99
C GLU A 92 -1.95 14.87 10.16
N LEU A 93 -0.81 14.66 10.82
CA LEU A 93 0.49 14.61 10.16
C LEU A 93 0.61 13.40 9.24
N THR A 94 0.92 13.66 7.97
CA THR A 94 1.16 12.68 6.90
C THR A 94 2.63 12.65 6.47
N VAL A 95 3.09 11.56 5.84
CA VAL A 95 4.48 11.46 5.35
C VAL A 95 4.80 12.56 4.32
N ASN A 96 3.83 12.92 3.46
CA ASN A 96 4.02 13.99 2.48
C ASN A 96 4.24 15.36 3.14
N GLN A 97 3.53 15.66 4.25
CA GLN A 97 3.74 16.90 5.00
C GLN A 97 5.08 16.92 5.74
N VAL A 98 5.58 15.76 6.17
CA VAL A 98 6.93 15.63 6.73
C VAL A 98 7.97 15.91 5.63
N LEU A 99 7.84 15.26 4.47
CA LEU A 99 8.72 15.45 3.31
C LEU A 99 8.64 16.85 2.68
N ALA A 100 7.52 17.55 2.81
CA ALA A 100 7.34 18.90 2.27
C ALA A 100 8.30 19.94 2.88
N ARG A 101 8.81 19.67 4.09
CA ARG A 101 9.75 20.54 4.81
C ARG A 101 11.22 20.30 4.44
N GLU A 102 11.48 19.42 3.48
CA GLU A 102 12.83 19.22 2.94
C GLU A 102 13.32 20.50 2.26
N MET A 103 14.56 20.90 2.55
CA MET A 103 15.20 22.01 1.85
C MET A 103 15.89 21.49 0.60
N THR A 104 15.63 22.16 -0.51
CA THR A 104 16.23 21.86 -1.80
C THR A 104 17.20 22.98 -2.16
N LEU A 105 18.40 22.61 -2.58
CA LEU A 105 19.34 23.56 -3.12
C LEU A 105 18.88 23.93 -4.54
N VAL A 106 18.74 25.22 -4.81
CA VAL A 106 18.46 25.74 -6.15
C VAL A 106 19.65 26.55 -6.63
N VAL A 107 19.97 26.39 -7.90
CA VAL A 107 21.09 27.07 -8.58
C VAL A 107 20.56 27.80 -9.79
N GLY A 108 20.94 29.07 -9.98
CA GLY A 108 20.49 29.92 -11.08
C GLY A 108 20.78 29.30 -12.46
N LYS A 109 19.85 29.47 -13.40
CA LYS A 109 20.00 29.03 -14.81
C LYS A 109 20.41 30.15 -15.75
N SER A 110 20.21 31.41 -15.35
CA SER A 110 20.45 32.57 -16.19
C SER A 110 21.92 32.70 -16.57
N ASP A 111 22.19 33.35 -17.70
CA ASP A 111 23.56 33.58 -18.15
C ASP A 111 24.31 34.53 -17.20
N ALA A 112 23.59 35.45 -16.56
CA ALA A 112 24.14 36.30 -15.49
C ALA A 112 24.63 35.48 -14.29
N ALA A 113 23.83 34.50 -13.81
CA ALA A 113 24.25 33.62 -12.72
C ALA A 113 25.45 32.75 -13.10
N LYS A 114 25.54 32.30 -14.36
CA LYS A 114 26.71 31.55 -14.87
C LYS A 114 27.97 32.42 -14.93
N ALA A 115 27.84 33.66 -15.41
CA ALA A 115 28.94 34.62 -15.49
C ALA A 115 29.48 34.92 -14.08
N LYS A 116 28.60 35.26 -13.13
CA LYS A 116 29.00 35.50 -11.74
C LYS A 116 29.65 34.29 -11.09
N PHE A 117 29.20 33.08 -11.39
CA PHE A 117 29.86 31.87 -10.91
C PHE A 117 31.28 31.69 -11.46
N LEU A 118 31.50 31.99 -12.74
CA LEU A 118 32.82 31.96 -13.39
C LEU A 118 33.77 33.03 -12.83
N GLU A 119 33.26 34.23 -12.53
CA GLU A 119 34.04 35.28 -11.86
C GLU A 119 34.51 34.83 -10.46
N LEU A 120 33.64 34.14 -9.72
CA LEU A 120 33.95 33.64 -8.38
C LEU A 120 34.83 32.37 -8.40
N ASN A 121 34.84 31.62 -9.51
CA ASN A 121 35.62 30.40 -9.70
C ASN A 121 36.31 30.43 -11.07
N PRO A 122 37.35 31.28 -11.23
CA PRO A 122 38.08 31.33 -12.49
C PRO A 122 38.70 29.96 -12.76
N PRO A 123 38.72 29.51 -14.03
CA PRO A 123 39.38 28.26 -14.38
C PRO A 123 40.85 28.31 -13.93
N PRO A 124 41.41 27.19 -13.43
CA PRO A 124 42.80 27.17 -13.01
C PRO A 124 43.69 27.66 -14.17
N PRO A 125 44.72 28.49 -13.90
CA PRO A 125 45.65 28.90 -14.93
C PRO A 125 46.26 27.65 -15.56
N PRO A 126 46.55 27.66 -16.88
CA PRO A 126 47.08 26.49 -17.56
C PRO A 126 48.33 26.00 -16.83
N VAL A 127 48.27 24.75 -16.34
CA VAL A 127 49.40 24.09 -15.67
C VAL A 127 50.57 24.12 -16.64
N LYS A 128 51.75 24.60 -16.19
CA LYS A 128 52.98 24.43 -16.96
C LYS A 128 53.23 22.93 -17.06
N LEU A 129 52.96 22.37 -18.23
CA LEU A 129 53.07 20.95 -18.51
C LEU A 129 54.53 20.53 -18.29
N THR A 130 54.73 19.38 -17.66
CA THR A 130 56.06 18.76 -17.61
C THR A 130 56.47 18.33 -19.03
N ALA A 131 57.78 18.20 -19.30
CA ALA A 131 58.27 17.85 -20.65
C ALA A 131 57.66 16.54 -21.21
N GLU A 132 57.30 15.58 -20.34
CA GLU A 132 56.58 14.37 -20.73
C GLU A 132 55.11 14.61 -21.10
N GLU A 133 54.44 15.53 -20.41
CA GLU A 133 53.05 15.91 -20.70
C GLU A 133 52.96 16.80 -21.96
N GLU A 134 53.94 17.66 -22.21
CA GLU A 134 54.07 18.40 -23.47
C GLU A 134 54.27 17.46 -24.66
N ALA A 135 55.10 16.42 -24.51
CA ALA A 135 55.29 15.40 -25.54
C ALA A 135 54.03 14.56 -25.79
N LYS A 136 53.20 14.32 -24.77
CA LYS A 136 51.86 13.71 -24.93
C LYS A 136 50.86 14.68 -25.58
N ARG A 137 50.92 15.97 -25.24
CA ARG A 137 50.03 17.00 -25.79
C ARG A 137 50.34 17.34 -27.25
N LEU A 138 51.60 17.24 -27.67
CA LEU A 138 52.03 17.36 -29.08
C LEU A 138 51.55 16.20 -29.97
N LYS A 139 51.26 15.02 -29.39
CA LYS A 139 50.73 13.85 -30.11
C LYS A 139 49.21 13.91 -30.32
N LEU A 140 48.52 14.84 -29.67
CA LEU A 140 47.07 15.03 -29.79
C LEU A 140 46.78 15.96 -30.97
N THR A 141 45.73 15.68 -31.73
CA THR A 141 45.30 16.54 -32.84
C THR A 141 44.74 17.87 -32.33
N LYS A 142 44.70 18.90 -33.18
CA LYS A 142 44.09 20.21 -32.83
C LYS A 142 42.65 20.08 -32.33
N GLU A 143 41.91 19.09 -32.82
CA GLU A 143 40.55 18.78 -32.38
C GLU A 143 40.52 18.21 -30.96
N GLN A 144 41.45 17.31 -30.61
CA GLN A 144 41.56 16.74 -29.26
C GLN A 144 41.98 17.77 -28.21
N ILE A 145 42.85 18.73 -28.59
CA ILE A 145 43.23 19.84 -27.71
C ILE A 145 42.04 20.76 -27.45
N LYS A 146 41.26 21.08 -28.50
CA LYS A 146 40.04 21.87 -28.37
C LYS A 146 38.98 21.14 -27.53
N GLU A 147 38.82 19.83 -27.68
CA GLU A 147 37.92 19.03 -26.84
C GLU A 147 38.33 19.03 -25.36
N LEU A 148 39.63 18.98 -25.06
CA LEU A 148 40.15 19.07 -23.69
C LEU A 148 39.93 20.45 -23.07
N GLU A 149 40.13 21.51 -23.85
CA GLU A 149 39.87 22.90 -23.42
C GLU A 149 38.37 23.15 -23.24
N ASP A 150 37.53 22.67 -24.15
CA ASP A 150 36.07 22.70 -24.02
C ASP A 150 35.59 21.84 -22.83
N ALA A 151 36.23 20.71 -22.55
CA ALA A 151 35.93 19.88 -21.39
C ALA A 151 36.31 20.58 -20.08
N ALA A 152 37.45 21.26 -20.03
CA ALA A 152 37.87 22.06 -18.89
C ALA A 152 36.91 23.26 -18.67
N ALA A 153 36.49 23.95 -19.74
CA ALA A 153 35.51 25.02 -19.68
C ALA A 153 34.12 24.51 -19.21
N ARG A 154 33.68 23.33 -19.69
CA ARG A 154 32.45 22.69 -19.21
C ARG A 154 32.55 22.30 -17.74
N ALA A 155 33.72 21.83 -17.28
CA ALA A 155 33.96 21.52 -15.87
C ALA A 155 33.97 22.78 -14.98
N ALA A 156 34.41 23.93 -15.50
CA ALA A 156 34.36 25.22 -14.81
C ALA A 156 32.96 25.86 -14.80
N SER A 157 32.03 25.42 -15.67
CA SER A 157 30.68 25.96 -15.78
C SER A 157 29.76 25.57 -14.60
N LEU A 158 28.82 26.45 -14.23
CA LEU A 158 27.77 26.19 -13.24
C LEU A 158 26.90 24.95 -13.56
N LEU A 159 26.78 24.57 -14.84
CA LEU A 159 26.06 23.38 -15.29
C LEU A 159 26.71 22.06 -14.82
N SER A 160 28.01 22.09 -14.50
CA SER A 160 28.73 20.92 -13.99
C SER A 160 28.47 20.63 -12.51
N VAL A 161 27.95 21.60 -11.75
CA VAL A 161 27.60 21.43 -10.33
C VAL A 161 26.35 20.56 -10.23
N ARG A 162 26.49 19.24 -10.21
CA ARG A 162 25.35 18.29 -10.25
C ARG A 162 24.95 17.72 -8.89
N THR A 163 25.85 17.80 -7.92
CA THR A 163 25.67 17.25 -6.57
C THR A 163 25.75 18.36 -5.54
N PHE A 164 25.20 18.10 -4.36
CA PHE A 164 25.27 19.04 -3.25
C PHE A 164 26.71 19.22 -2.77
N GLU A 165 27.51 18.15 -2.76
CA GLU A 165 28.94 18.19 -2.42
C GLU A 165 29.71 19.14 -3.33
N SER A 166 29.51 19.02 -4.66
CA SER A 166 30.16 19.91 -5.63
C SER A 166 29.73 21.37 -5.44
N ALA A 167 28.48 21.60 -5.02
CA ALA A 167 28.00 22.93 -4.71
C ALA A 167 28.67 23.48 -3.45
N VAL A 168 28.79 22.71 -2.38
CA VAL A 168 29.46 23.13 -1.13
C VAL A 168 30.93 23.47 -1.38
N GLU A 169 31.60 22.78 -2.28
CA GLU A 169 32.99 23.09 -2.64
C GLU A 169 33.12 24.39 -3.44
N ARG A 170 32.28 24.58 -4.46
CA ARG A 170 32.49 25.61 -5.49
C ARG A 170 31.65 26.87 -5.32
N ILE A 171 30.58 26.84 -4.55
CA ILE A 171 29.70 27.99 -4.34
C ILE A 171 30.11 28.69 -3.05
N ASN A 172 30.24 30.02 -3.09
CA ASN A 172 30.75 30.80 -1.97
C ASN A 172 29.68 31.16 -0.93
N ALA A 173 28.42 31.30 -1.35
CA ALA A 173 27.32 31.66 -0.46
C ALA A 173 26.02 30.95 -0.85
N PHE A 174 25.30 30.48 0.16
CA PHE A 174 23.98 29.87 0.04
C PHE A 174 22.95 30.76 0.73
N HIS A 175 22.06 31.35 -0.07
CA HIS A 175 21.05 32.26 0.45
C HIS A 175 19.82 31.50 0.94
N VAL A 176 19.29 31.86 2.09
CA VAL A 176 18.10 31.21 2.68
C VAL A 176 17.12 32.28 3.14
N LEU A 177 15.83 32.06 2.92
CA LEU A 177 14.79 32.98 3.40
C LEU A 177 14.88 33.18 4.93
N PRO A 178 14.50 34.34 5.47
CA PRO A 178 14.71 34.67 6.88
C PRO A 178 14.09 33.67 7.87
N LEU A 179 12.86 33.21 7.59
CA LEU A 179 12.14 32.27 8.44
C LEU A 179 12.87 30.92 8.60
N PRO A 180 13.21 30.19 7.52
CA PRO A 180 13.93 28.92 7.64
C PRO A 180 15.39 29.06 8.08
N PHE A 181 16.03 30.23 7.92
CA PHE A 181 17.45 30.41 8.20
C PHE A 181 17.84 30.12 9.66
N THR A 182 17.06 30.63 10.62
CA THR A 182 17.38 30.48 12.06
C THR A 182 17.30 29.03 12.52
N GLY A 183 16.25 28.32 12.12
CA GLY A 183 16.09 26.88 12.37
C GLY A 183 17.20 26.07 11.71
N LEU A 184 17.53 26.37 10.44
CA LEU A 184 18.58 25.67 9.72
C LEU A 184 19.95 25.80 10.42
N LYS A 185 20.31 26.99 10.93
CA LYS A 185 21.56 27.17 11.69
C LYS A 185 21.61 26.31 12.96
N ARG A 186 20.49 26.21 13.68
CA ARG A 186 20.41 25.35 14.89
C ARG A 186 20.51 23.86 14.53
N GLU A 187 19.86 23.45 13.44
CA GLU A 187 19.88 22.05 12.97
C GLU A 187 21.25 21.62 12.42
N VAL A 188 22.03 22.54 11.84
CA VAL A 188 23.39 22.27 11.32
C VAL A 188 24.41 22.14 12.46
N ALA A 189 24.26 22.89 13.55
CA ALA A 189 25.25 22.99 14.63
C ALA A 189 25.77 21.64 15.18
N PRO A 190 24.94 20.60 15.39
CA PRO A 190 25.41 19.30 15.86
C PRO A 190 26.33 18.55 14.87
N PHE A 191 26.34 18.96 13.60
CA PHE A 191 27.07 18.30 12.52
C PHE A 191 28.37 19.03 12.13
N GLU A 192 28.65 20.19 12.72
CA GLU A 192 29.85 21.00 12.44
C GLU A 192 31.18 20.32 12.81
N SER A 193 31.14 19.17 13.51
CA SER A 193 32.31 18.32 13.72
C SER A 193 32.87 17.75 12.41
N ASP A 194 32.04 17.59 11.38
CA ASP A 194 32.47 17.16 10.04
C ASP A 194 32.79 18.41 9.19
N GLU A 195 33.99 18.40 8.59
CA GLU A 195 34.51 19.51 7.77
C GLU A 195 33.54 19.93 6.66
N LYS A 196 32.80 18.97 6.09
CA LYS A 196 31.79 19.24 5.06
C LYS A 196 30.70 20.18 5.57
N TRP A 197 30.13 19.88 6.73
CA TRP A 197 29.00 20.62 7.30
C TRP A 197 29.45 21.94 7.91
N LYS A 198 30.67 21.99 8.45
CA LYS A 198 31.30 23.25 8.87
C LYS A 198 31.43 24.23 7.70
N LYS A 199 32.01 23.80 6.57
CA LYS A 199 32.11 24.61 5.35
C LYS A 199 30.74 25.07 4.85
N PHE A 200 29.74 24.20 4.91
CA PHE A 200 28.37 24.55 4.53
C PHE A 200 27.77 25.61 5.47
N SER A 201 27.90 25.43 6.80
CA SER A 201 27.39 26.35 7.83
C SER A 201 27.95 27.77 7.67
N GLU A 202 29.27 27.88 7.44
CA GLU A 202 29.96 29.16 7.23
C GLU A 202 29.48 29.91 5.98
N LYS A 203 29.03 29.17 4.96
CA LYS A 203 28.55 29.73 3.69
C LYS A 203 27.06 30.09 3.70
N LEU A 204 26.32 29.77 4.75
CA LEU A 204 24.89 30.09 4.86
C LEU A 204 24.68 31.59 5.16
N GLN A 205 23.90 32.27 4.31
CA GLN A 205 23.58 33.68 4.45
C GLN A 205 22.05 33.90 4.45
N PRO A 206 21.52 34.78 5.33
CA PRO A 206 20.12 35.15 5.28
C PRO A 206 19.86 36.04 4.06
N PHE A 207 18.81 35.75 3.31
CA PHE A 207 18.34 36.59 2.20
C PHE A 207 17.37 37.65 2.73
N SER A 208 17.63 38.92 2.44
CA SER A 208 16.78 40.05 2.81
C SER A 208 15.69 40.25 1.77
N GLY A 209 14.61 39.47 1.85
CA GLY A 209 13.47 39.59 0.94
C GLY A 209 12.46 38.45 1.03
N ASP A 210 11.48 38.50 0.14
CA ASP A 210 10.48 37.44 -0.07
C ASP A 210 10.91 36.48 -1.20
N LEU A 211 10.06 35.48 -1.48
CA LEU A 211 10.31 34.47 -2.50
C LEU A 211 10.41 35.05 -3.91
N ASP A 212 9.64 36.11 -4.21
CA ASP A 212 9.66 36.76 -5.52
C ASP A 212 10.95 37.57 -5.74
N SER A 213 11.40 38.27 -4.69
CA SER A 213 12.70 38.95 -4.71
C SER A 213 13.85 37.95 -4.85
N LEU A 214 13.76 36.79 -4.20
CA LEU A 214 14.73 35.70 -4.35
C LEU A 214 14.73 35.14 -5.78
N LYS A 215 13.56 35.01 -6.41
CA LYS A 215 13.42 34.60 -7.81
C LYS A 215 14.11 35.59 -8.76
N ARG A 216 13.88 36.90 -8.58
CA ARG A 216 14.53 37.94 -9.40
C ARG A 216 16.04 37.95 -9.20
N ALA A 217 16.51 37.88 -7.96
CA ALA A 217 17.95 37.84 -7.65
C ALA A 217 18.65 36.62 -8.27
N LEU A 218 17.98 35.46 -8.37
CA LEU A 218 18.50 34.28 -9.08
C LEU A 218 18.56 34.48 -10.60
N ASP A 219 17.59 35.21 -11.17
CA ASP A 219 17.49 35.44 -12.62
C ASP A 219 18.47 36.51 -13.09
N GLU A 220 18.56 37.63 -12.35
CA GLU A 220 19.52 38.72 -12.59
C GLU A 220 20.96 38.33 -12.23
N GLY A 221 21.14 37.15 -11.61
CA GLY A 221 22.46 36.63 -11.24
C GLY A 221 23.07 37.32 -10.02
N GLU A 222 22.30 38.10 -9.26
CA GLU A 222 22.76 38.67 -7.98
C GLU A 222 23.14 37.57 -6.98
N ILE A 223 22.42 36.46 -6.99
CA ILE A 223 22.74 35.26 -6.20
C ILE A 223 22.90 34.06 -7.13
N VAL A 224 23.88 33.21 -6.82
CA VAL A 224 24.17 32.01 -7.62
C VAL A 224 23.35 30.81 -7.13
N ALA A 225 23.16 30.70 -5.82
CA ALA A 225 22.42 29.61 -5.19
C ALA A 225 21.65 30.02 -3.95
N ALA A 226 20.55 29.32 -3.72
CA ALA A 226 19.71 29.45 -2.54
C ALA A 226 19.23 28.08 -2.04
N LEU A 227 18.92 27.96 -0.75
CA LEU A 227 18.10 26.84 -0.25
C LEU A 227 16.67 27.31 -0.07
N VAL A 228 15.76 26.58 -0.68
CA VAL A 228 14.31 26.83 -0.60
C VAL A 228 13.59 25.58 -0.09
N PRO A 229 12.52 25.72 0.68
CA PRO A 229 11.64 24.60 1.00
C PRO A 229 11.07 23.94 -0.26
N LYS A 230 10.89 22.62 -0.24
CA LYS A 230 10.35 21.85 -1.37
C LYS A 230 8.97 22.34 -1.83
N THR A 231 8.16 22.88 -0.92
CA THR A 231 6.87 23.50 -1.22
C THR A 231 6.97 24.72 -2.14
N GLU A 232 8.06 25.46 -2.05
CA GLU A 232 8.30 26.70 -2.81
C GLU A 232 9.04 26.45 -4.12
N LEU A 233 9.51 25.20 -4.34
CA LEU A 233 10.32 24.84 -5.50
C LEU A 233 9.62 25.12 -6.84
N ALA A 234 8.29 24.99 -6.88
CA ALA A 234 7.51 25.24 -8.09
C ALA A 234 7.62 26.71 -8.56
N ALA A 235 7.67 27.67 -7.63
CA ALA A 235 7.73 29.10 -7.94
C ALA A 235 9.06 29.53 -8.57
N VAL A 236 10.15 28.87 -8.20
CA VAL A 236 11.53 29.19 -8.64
C VAL A 236 12.05 28.29 -9.77
N ARG A 237 11.26 27.30 -10.22
CA ARG A 237 11.69 26.27 -11.20
C ARG A 237 12.03 26.84 -12.57
N GLU A 238 11.42 27.96 -12.96
CA GLU A 238 11.66 28.62 -14.25
C GLU A 238 13.11 29.14 -14.32
N VAL A 239 13.52 29.87 -13.29
CA VAL A 239 14.81 30.59 -13.24
C VAL A 239 15.96 29.74 -12.66
N SER A 240 15.65 28.59 -12.04
CA SER A 240 16.64 27.78 -11.33
C SER A 240 16.55 26.28 -11.62
N ARG A 241 17.67 25.56 -11.38
CA ARG A 241 17.74 24.10 -11.37
C ARG A 241 17.86 23.61 -9.93
N SER A 242 17.09 22.60 -9.59
CA SER A 242 17.11 21.96 -8.27
C SER A 242 18.21 20.90 -8.17
N ILE A 243 18.91 20.89 -7.04
CA ILE A 243 19.84 19.85 -6.60
C ILE A 243 19.34 19.36 -5.24
N PRO A 244 19.14 18.04 -5.04
CA PRO A 244 18.73 17.53 -3.73
C PRO A 244 19.87 17.75 -2.72
N ALA A 245 19.61 18.50 -1.67
CA ALA A 245 20.63 18.84 -0.66
C ALA A 245 20.98 17.65 0.24
N ARG A 246 20.00 16.77 0.52
CA ARG A 246 20.15 15.57 1.36
C ARG A 246 20.83 15.85 2.70
N LEU A 247 20.37 16.90 3.38
CA LEU A 247 20.88 17.28 4.68
C LEU A 247 20.57 16.17 5.72
N PRO A 248 21.54 15.71 6.53
CA PRO A 248 21.37 14.55 7.43
C PRO A 248 20.21 14.63 8.41
N TRP A 249 19.90 15.84 8.89
CA TRP A 249 18.80 16.12 9.82
C TRP A 249 17.44 16.33 9.15
N GLN A 250 17.38 16.22 7.81
CA GLN A 250 16.14 16.44 7.08
C GLN A 250 15.35 15.15 6.83
N PRO A 251 14.02 15.26 6.67
CA PRO A 251 13.12 14.13 6.52
C PRO A 251 13.60 13.04 5.56
N GLU A 252 14.01 13.38 4.34
CA GLU A 252 14.38 12.39 3.32
C GLU A 252 15.67 11.63 3.66
N ALA A 253 16.64 12.27 4.34
CA ALA A 253 17.84 11.60 4.83
C ALA A 253 17.49 10.69 6.02
N LEU A 254 16.69 11.19 6.97
CA LEU A 254 16.25 10.42 8.14
C LEU A 254 15.43 9.18 7.74
N LEU A 255 14.62 9.26 6.69
CA LEU A 255 13.89 8.11 6.13
C LEU A 255 14.79 7.07 5.44
N ARG A 256 16.05 7.38 5.15
CA ARG A 256 17.04 6.41 4.62
C ARG A 256 17.86 5.78 5.74
N ASP A 257 18.22 6.60 6.71
CA ASP A 257 19.12 6.22 7.80
C ASP A 257 18.41 5.42 8.89
N TYR A 258 17.10 5.65 9.07
CA TYR A 258 16.28 4.95 10.04
C TYR A 258 15.17 4.16 9.36
N ASP A 259 14.94 2.95 9.84
CA ASP A 259 13.87 2.08 9.34
C ASP A 259 12.51 2.54 9.88
N LYS A 260 12.48 3.07 11.11
CA LYS A 260 11.29 3.60 11.78
C LYS A 260 11.60 4.89 12.52
N ILE A 261 10.69 5.85 12.44
CA ILE A 261 10.75 7.11 13.16
C ILE A 261 9.51 7.22 14.02
N TYR A 262 9.68 7.47 15.31
CA TYR A 262 8.59 7.74 16.23
C TYR A 262 8.54 9.23 16.55
N MET A 263 7.34 9.79 16.47
CA MET A 263 7.06 11.15 16.87
C MET A 263 6.32 11.11 18.20
N VAL A 264 6.90 11.74 19.22
CA VAL A 264 6.35 11.80 20.58
C VAL A 264 6.06 13.26 20.90
N ALA A 265 4.82 13.56 21.28
CA ALA A 265 4.40 14.88 21.72
C ALA A 265 3.96 14.82 23.18
N ILE A 266 4.48 15.72 24.00
CA ILE A 266 4.17 15.81 25.42
C ILE A 266 3.68 17.23 25.72
N ASP A 267 2.48 17.35 26.26
CA ASP A 267 1.89 18.60 26.71
C ASP A 267 1.21 18.45 28.08
N LEU A 268 0.99 19.56 28.77
CA LEU A 268 0.27 19.60 30.04
C LEU A 268 -1.17 20.04 29.76
N VAL A 269 -2.13 19.18 30.10
CA VAL A 269 -3.56 19.43 29.90
C VAL A 269 -4.31 19.05 31.17
N ASP A 270 -5.07 19.98 31.74
CA ASP A 270 -5.85 19.79 32.96
C ASP A 270 -5.03 19.24 34.15
N GLY A 271 -3.77 19.67 34.27
CA GLY A 271 -2.85 19.24 35.33
C GLY A 271 -2.29 17.82 35.16
N ALA A 272 -2.56 17.15 34.04
CA ALA A 272 -1.97 15.87 33.67
C ALA A 272 -1.08 16.02 32.42
N TYR A 273 -0.01 15.23 32.36
CA TYR A 273 0.80 15.12 31.16
C TYR A 273 0.07 14.26 30.15
N ARG A 274 -0.20 14.80 28.96
CA ARG A 274 -0.73 14.03 27.85
C ARG A 274 0.42 13.68 26.92
N VAL A 275 0.63 12.38 26.76
CA VAL A 275 1.64 11.80 25.86
C VAL A 275 0.94 11.29 24.62
N ARG A 276 1.42 11.69 23.45
CA ARG A 276 0.92 11.24 22.14
C ARG A 276 2.08 10.70 21.32
N THR A 277 1.90 9.56 20.66
CA THR A 277 2.94 8.91 19.88
C THR A 277 2.43 8.42 18.54
N LYS A 278 3.23 8.55 17.48
CA LYS A 278 2.91 8.02 16.15
C LYS A 278 4.14 7.40 15.51
N GLU A 279 4.02 6.18 15.02
CA GLU A 279 5.04 5.50 14.22
C GLU A 279 5.01 6.02 12.77
N MET A 280 6.17 6.24 12.18
CA MET A 280 6.36 6.42 10.75
C MET A 280 7.33 5.36 10.25
N ASP A 281 6.85 4.44 9.40
CA ASP A 281 7.71 3.45 8.76
C ASP A 281 8.39 4.06 7.55
N SER A 282 9.72 4.14 7.58
CA SER A 282 10.49 4.81 6.56
C SER A 282 10.58 4.01 5.26
N LEU A 283 10.59 2.68 5.37
CA LEU A 283 10.72 1.82 4.19
C LEU A 283 9.44 1.84 3.36
N VAL A 284 8.27 1.72 3.99
CA VAL A 284 6.99 1.74 3.28
C VAL A 284 6.29 3.09 3.29
N ARG A 285 6.92 4.14 3.84
CA ARG A 285 6.38 5.51 3.97
C ARG A 285 4.93 5.52 4.48
N ARG A 286 4.68 4.77 5.55
CA ARG A 286 3.35 4.64 6.19
C ARG A 286 3.37 5.34 7.54
N MET A 287 2.31 6.11 7.83
CA MET A 287 2.02 6.55 9.20
C MET A 287 1.19 5.48 9.93
N GLY A 288 1.61 5.14 11.15
CA GLY A 288 0.85 4.34 12.09
C GLY A 288 -0.26 5.14 12.77
N ASP A 289 -1.06 4.45 13.58
CA ASP A 289 -2.12 5.08 14.36
C ASP A 289 -1.55 5.92 15.51
N LEU A 290 -2.35 6.88 15.97
CA LEU A 290 -2.02 7.71 17.11
C LEU A 290 -2.24 6.92 18.42
N GLY A 291 -1.16 6.67 19.15
CA GLY A 291 -1.24 6.27 20.55
C GLY A 291 -1.33 7.49 21.45
N ALA A 292 -2.14 7.44 22.52
CA ALA A 292 -2.22 8.51 23.49
C ALA A 292 -2.45 7.95 24.90
N GLU A 293 -1.81 8.56 25.90
CA GLU A 293 -1.97 8.22 27.32
C GLU A 293 -1.95 9.50 28.17
N ARG A 294 -2.65 9.47 29.30
CA ARG A 294 -2.58 10.51 30.34
C ARG A 294 -1.73 10.02 31.49
N VAL A 295 -0.76 10.82 31.90
CA VAL A 295 0.20 10.52 32.96
C VAL A 295 0.10 11.60 34.03
N LEU A 296 -0.02 11.19 35.30
CA LEU A 296 -0.20 12.14 36.40
C LEU A 296 1.13 12.64 36.99
N ARG A 297 2.20 11.84 36.90
CA ARG A 297 3.49 12.14 37.54
C ARG A 297 4.61 12.18 36.50
N PRO A 298 5.54 13.15 36.56
CA PRO A 298 6.65 13.27 35.60
C PRO A 298 7.54 12.02 35.54
N GLN A 299 7.78 11.39 36.69
CA GLN A 299 8.61 10.18 36.82
C GLN A 299 8.07 8.96 36.05
N ASP A 300 6.78 8.98 35.70
CA ASP A 300 6.13 7.90 34.95
C ASP A 300 6.18 8.13 33.43
N LEU A 301 6.60 9.32 32.98
CA LEU A 301 6.63 9.70 31.56
C LEU A 301 7.47 8.75 30.71
N GLY A 302 8.73 8.49 31.11
CA GLY A 302 9.61 7.60 30.35
C GLY A 302 9.00 6.19 30.17
N GLY A 303 8.25 5.73 31.18
CA GLY A 303 7.55 4.45 31.16
C GLY A 303 6.36 4.41 30.24
N SER A 304 5.49 5.42 30.34
CA SER A 304 4.34 5.55 29.47
C SER A 304 4.77 5.67 28.01
N ILE A 305 5.79 6.49 27.72
CA ILE A 305 6.33 6.63 26.35
C ILE A 305 6.85 5.29 25.84
N ALA A 306 7.71 4.58 26.58
CA ALA A 306 8.24 3.28 26.15
C ALA A 306 7.11 2.26 25.88
N ARG A 307 6.07 2.23 26.73
CA ARG A 307 4.90 1.36 26.54
C ARG A 307 4.10 1.72 25.28
N LEU A 308 3.89 3.01 25.02
CA LEU A 308 3.23 3.49 23.81
C LEU A 308 4.05 3.18 22.55
N LEU A 309 5.38 3.33 22.59
CA LEU A 309 6.29 2.95 21.51
C LEU A 309 6.20 1.43 21.24
N ARG A 310 6.16 0.61 22.30
CA ARG A 310 5.97 -0.83 22.21
C ARG A 310 4.63 -1.22 21.58
N ALA A 311 3.54 -0.60 22.02
CA ALA A 311 2.19 -0.88 21.51
C ALA A 311 1.97 -0.39 20.07
N SER A 312 2.72 0.64 19.63
CA SER A 312 2.62 1.20 18.28
C SER A 312 3.61 0.57 17.28
N PHE A 313 4.57 -0.22 17.74
CA PHE A 313 5.54 -0.87 16.86
C PHE A 313 4.90 -1.88 15.92
N THR A 314 5.18 -1.72 14.62
CA THR A 314 4.75 -2.68 13.60
C THR A 314 5.93 -3.51 13.07
N PRO A 315 6.03 -4.81 13.41
CA PRO A 315 7.04 -5.70 12.86
C PRO A 315 6.97 -5.84 11.33
N MET A 316 8.12 -6.09 10.71
CA MET A 316 8.27 -6.18 9.25
C MET A 316 8.81 -7.54 8.80
N VAL A 317 8.31 -8.00 7.65
CA VAL A 317 8.85 -9.13 6.90
C VAL A 317 9.33 -8.71 5.53
N ARG A 318 10.30 -9.43 4.99
CA ARG A 318 10.62 -9.42 3.57
C ARG A 318 9.86 -10.56 2.91
N ILE A 319 9.12 -10.24 1.85
CA ILE A 319 8.40 -11.23 1.04
C ILE A 319 9.34 -11.63 -0.09
N GLU A 320 9.77 -12.89 -0.10
CA GLU A 320 10.77 -13.36 -1.05
C GLU A 320 10.09 -14.04 -2.23
N GLU A 321 9.67 -15.28 -2.03
CA GLU A 321 9.05 -16.09 -3.06
C GLU A 321 7.54 -15.98 -2.98
N THR A 322 6.90 -15.89 -4.14
CA THR A 322 5.46 -15.64 -4.25
C THR A 322 4.90 -16.45 -5.39
N ASP A 323 3.82 -17.19 -5.14
CA ASP A 323 2.95 -17.72 -6.17
C ASP A 323 1.59 -16.98 -6.13
N ASN A 324 0.52 -17.58 -6.66
CA ASN A 324 -0.81 -16.98 -6.65
C ASN A 324 -1.55 -17.07 -5.30
N PHE A 325 -1.19 -18.04 -4.46
CA PHE A 325 -1.90 -18.43 -3.23
C PHE A 325 -0.99 -18.50 -2.01
N SER A 326 0.31 -18.33 -2.17
CA SER A 326 1.30 -18.49 -1.12
C SER A 326 2.57 -17.67 -1.32
N ALA A 327 3.24 -17.40 -0.21
CA ALA A 327 4.49 -16.67 -0.16
C ALA A 327 5.42 -17.20 0.93
N THR A 328 6.72 -16.96 0.76
CA THR A 328 7.71 -17.08 1.85
C THR A 328 8.00 -15.70 2.43
N MET A 329 8.03 -15.63 3.75
CA MET A 329 8.20 -14.41 4.53
C MET A 329 9.37 -14.56 5.48
N ARG A 330 10.36 -13.68 5.36
CA ARG A 330 11.52 -13.64 6.26
C ARG A 330 11.37 -12.48 7.24
N VAL A 331 11.31 -12.79 8.53
CA VAL A 331 11.11 -11.82 9.60
C VAL A 331 12.40 -11.02 9.85
N ARG A 332 12.27 -9.69 9.95
CA ARG A 332 13.39 -8.79 10.24
C ARG A 332 13.80 -8.91 11.71
N ALA A 333 15.11 -8.93 11.98
CA ALA A 333 15.69 -9.03 13.33
C ALA A 333 15.30 -10.30 14.13
N ALA A 334 14.74 -11.32 13.46
CA ALA A 334 14.25 -12.54 14.13
C ALA A 334 15.34 -13.31 14.89
N GLY A 335 16.58 -13.30 14.41
CA GLY A 335 17.72 -13.95 15.07
C GLY A 335 18.17 -13.22 16.34
N LEU A 336 17.63 -12.05 16.64
CA LEU A 336 17.90 -11.25 17.83
C LEU A 336 16.75 -11.31 18.85
N ILE A 337 15.68 -12.04 18.55
CA ILE A 337 14.53 -12.21 19.44
C ILE A 337 14.88 -13.21 20.54
N THR A 338 14.63 -12.82 21.80
CA THR A 338 15.00 -13.60 22.99
C THR A 338 13.82 -14.34 23.63
N GLY A 339 12.58 -14.12 23.18
CA GLY A 339 11.39 -14.76 23.75
C GLY A 339 10.13 -14.65 22.88
N GLU A 340 9.12 -15.47 23.15
CA GLU A 340 7.90 -15.55 22.33
C GLU A 340 6.98 -14.33 22.45
N SER A 341 7.00 -13.64 23.60
CA SER A 341 6.22 -12.41 23.85
C SER A 341 6.91 -11.14 23.35
N HIS A 342 8.02 -11.29 22.64
CA HIS A 342 8.82 -10.18 22.15
C HIS A 342 8.06 -9.34 21.11
N PRO A 343 8.09 -8.00 21.17
CA PRO A 343 7.28 -7.14 20.27
C PRO A 343 7.55 -7.35 18.78
N ALA A 344 8.78 -7.70 18.41
CA ALA A 344 9.19 -8.01 17.02
C ALA A 344 8.79 -9.42 16.53
N GLN A 345 8.18 -10.24 17.39
CA GLN A 345 7.80 -11.60 17.04
C GLN A 345 6.66 -11.61 16.01
N ILE A 346 6.84 -12.43 14.99
CA ILE A 346 5.79 -12.86 14.07
C ILE A 346 5.64 -14.37 14.24
N GLY A 347 4.49 -14.80 14.70
CA GLY A 347 4.16 -16.19 14.99
C GLY A 347 3.26 -16.82 13.93
N LEU A 348 2.94 -18.10 14.14
CA LEU A 348 1.87 -18.76 13.38
C LEU A 348 0.54 -18.06 13.66
N GLY A 349 -0.30 -17.93 12.63
CA GLY A 349 -1.59 -17.25 12.74
C GLY A 349 -1.52 -15.72 12.62
N ASP A 350 -0.32 -15.12 12.66
CA ASP A 350 -0.17 -13.70 12.39
C ASP A 350 -0.40 -13.39 10.91
N VAL A 351 -0.96 -12.21 10.65
CA VAL A 351 -1.26 -11.75 9.28
C VAL A 351 -0.41 -10.52 8.97
N VAL A 352 0.09 -10.43 7.74
CA VAL A 352 0.81 -9.26 7.24
C VAL A 352 0.11 -8.65 6.03
N ILE A 353 0.20 -7.34 5.89
CA ILE A 353 -0.22 -6.61 4.69
C ILE A 353 1.00 -6.37 3.79
N PRO A 354 0.96 -6.78 2.50
CA PRO A 354 2.09 -6.66 1.60
C PRO A 354 2.16 -5.30 0.91
N PHE A 355 3.37 -4.78 0.80
CA PHE A 355 3.76 -3.56 0.11
C PHE A 355 4.74 -3.88 -1.02
N ILE A 356 4.56 -3.22 -2.16
CA ILE A 356 5.52 -3.24 -3.25
C ILE A 356 6.22 -1.89 -3.30
N ARG A 357 7.55 -1.92 -3.19
CA ARG A 357 8.43 -0.76 -3.34
C ARG A 357 9.33 -0.95 -4.54
N ARG A 358 9.40 0.04 -5.44
CA ARG A 358 10.38 0.09 -6.53
C ARG A 358 11.19 1.37 -6.40
N ASP A 359 12.50 1.23 -6.30
CA ASP A 359 13.39 2.38 -6.15
C ASP A 359 13.97 2.82 -7.49
N ASP A 360 14.24 4.13 -7.61
CA ASP A 360 15.07 4.71 -8.65
C ASP A 360 16.57 4.40 -8.39
N MET A 361 17.46 4.90 -9.25
CA MET A 361 18.91 4.73 -9.04
C MET A 361 19.43 5.44 -7.78
N ASN A 362 18.67 6.40 -7.24
CA ASN A 362 19.02 7.16 -6.05
C ASN A 362 18.47 6.55 -4.76
N GLY A 363 17.75 5.41 -4.83
CA GLY A 363 17.10 4.78 -3.70
C GLY A 363 15.77 5.42 -3.27
N ASN A 364 15.24 6.38 -4.05
CA ASN A 364 13.93 6.96 -3.82
C ASN A 364 12.84 6.06 -4.39
N PRO A 365 11.72 5.85 -3.69
CA PRO A 365 10.63 5.05 -4.21
C PRO A 365 9.94 5.75 -5.39
N THR A 366 9.96 5.09 -6.55
CA THR A 366 9.16 5.44 -7.74
C THR A 366 7.76 4.85 -7.66
N VAL A 367 7.65 3.64 -7.11
CA VAL A 367 6.39 2.97 -6.82
C VAL A 367 6.44 2.56 -5.37
N LEU A 368 5.43 2.95 -4.60
CA LEU A 368 5.25 2.53 -3.23
C LEU A 368 3.76 2.40 -2.95
N GLN A 369 3.29 1.16 -2.89
CA GLN A 369 1.86 0.88 -2.80
C GLN A 369 1.60 -0.33 -1.91
N ALA A 370 0.68 -0.16 -0.96
CA ALA A 370 0.05 -1.26 -0.26
C ALA A 370 -0.86 -2.02 -1.24
N MET A 371 -0.79 -3.36 -1.25
CA MET A 371 -1.68 -4.13 -2.09
C MET A 371 -3.10 -4.13 -1.50
N PRO A 372 -4.08 -3.52 -2.19
CA PRO A 372 -5.41 -3.36 -1.63
C PRO A 372 -6.07 -4.73 -1.46
N PHE A 373 -6.79 -4.92 -0.34
CA PHE A 373 -7.50 -6.16 0.00
C PHE A 373 -6.63 -7.42 -0.22
N THR A 374 -5.37 -7.34 0.18
CA THR A 374 -4.39 -8.42 0.07
C THR A 374 -3.73 -8.62 1.42
N PHE A 375 -3.77 -9.84 1.93
CA PHE A 375 -3.21 -10.23 3.22
C PHE A 375 -2.45 -11.55 3.07
N ILE A 376 -1.42 -11.75 3.87
CA ILE A 376 -0.67 -13.01 3.92
C ILE A 376 -0.71 -13.51 5.35
N ALA A 377 -1.28 -14.69 5.58
CA ALA A 377 -1.33 -15.32 6.90
C ALA A 377 -0.13 -16.26 7.05
N ALA A 378 0.62 -16.17 8.16
CA ALA A 378 1.70 -17.07 8.49
C ALA A 378 1.13 -18.43 8.92
N THR A 379 1.40 -19.47 8.13
CA THR A 379 0.77 -20.79 8.27
C THR A 379 1.73 -21.85 8.79
N GLU A 380 2.97 -21.87 8.31
CA GLU A 380 3.98 -22.85 8.72
C GLU A 380 5.31 -22.14 8.98
N LYS A 381 6.07 -22.63 9.95
CA LYS A 381 7.45 -22.18 10.18
C LYS A 381 8.38 -23.09 9.37
N ILE A 382 9.21 -22.51 8.52
CA ILE A 382 10.10 -23.26 7.60
C ILE A 382 11.42 -23.57 8.29
N ASP A 383 11.99 -22.60 9.02
CA ASP A 383 13.23 -22.78 9.77
C ASP A 383 13.03 -22.54 11.27
N LYS A 384 14.09 -22.74 12.06
CA LYS A 384 14.02 -22.53 13.51
C LYS A 384 14.00 -21.04 13.90
N THR A 385 14.34 -20.13 12.98
CA THR A 385 14.74 -18.75 13.30
C THR A 385 13.78 -17.69 12.77
N SER A 386 13.52 -17.61 11.46
CA SER A 386 12.98 -16.39 10.85
C SER A 386 12.05 -16.57 9.65
N LEU A 387 12.00 -17.77 9.05
CA LEU A 387 11.35 -18.00 7.77
C LEU A 387 10.00 -18.68 7.96
N TYR A 388 8.97 -18.06 7.40
CA TYR A 388 7.59 -18.52 7.46
C TYR A 388 7.05 -18.76 6.07
N TYR A 389 6.28 -19.82 5.94
CA TYR A 389 5.34 -20.01 4.85
C TYR A 389 4.06 -19.25 5.17
N GLY A 390 3.45 -18.64 4.16
CA GLY A 390 2.19 -17.95 4.33
C GLY A 390 1.23 -18.11 3.17
N ALA A 391 -0.06 -18.15 3.49
CA ALA A 391 -1.15 -18.21 2.53
C ALA A 391 -1.61 -16.79 2.14
N ILE A 392 -1.70 -16.52 0.84
CA ILE A 392 -2.13 -15.23 0.28
C ILE A 392 -3.65 -15.23 0.11
N PHE A 393 -4.29 -14.23 0.70
CA PHE A 393 -5.69 -13.88 0.48
C PHE A 393 -5.75 -12.54 -0.24
N ALA A 394 -6.10 -12.56 -1.53
CA ALA A 394 -6.12 -11.36 -2.37
C ALA A 394 -7.44 -11.19 -3.11
N ALA A 395 -7.92 -9.94 -3.23
CA ALA A 395 -9.08 -9.63 -4.05
C ALA A 395 -8.84 -9.88 -5.55
N SER A 396 -7.60 -9.68 -6.02
CA SER A 396 -7.19 -9.90 -7.40
C SER A 396 -6.15 -11.01 -7.47
N ARG A 397 -6.36 -11.98 -8.37
CA ARG A 397 -5.36 -13.04 -8.63
C ARG A 397 -4.07 -12.43 -9.17
N GLY A 398 -2.93 -12.95 -8.70
CA GLY A 398 -1.61 -12.51 -9.17
C GLY A 398 -1.19 -11.11 -8.68
N ALA A 399 -1.83 -10.56 -7.64
CA ALA A 399 -1.49 -9.24 -7.10
C ALA A 399 0.01 -9.10 -6.73
N LEU A 400 0.65 -10.22 -6.36
CA LEU A 400 2.06 -10.26 -5.93
C LEU A 400 3.01 -10.93 -6.95
N THR A 401 2.52 -11.41 -8.09
CA THR A 401 3.30 -12.23 -9.05
C THR A 401 4.08 -11.40 -10.08
N ALA A 402 4.16 -10.07 -9.95
CA ALA A 402 4.91 -9.22 -10.86
C ALA A 402 6.39 -9.65 -10.96
N ALA A 403 7.02 -9.53 -12.14
CA ALA A 403 8.39 -9.99 -12.38
C ALA A 403 9.40 -9.48 -11.33
N LYS A 404 10.26 -10.40 -10.85
CA LYS A 404 11.30 -10.11 -9.87
C LYS A 404 12.36 -9.24 -10.53
N ASN A 405 12.47 -7.99 -10.11
CA ASN A 405 13.51 -7.06 -10.52
C ASN A 405 14.36 -6.73 -9.29
N ARG A 406 15.67 -6.60 -9.45
CA ARG A 406 16.61 -6.22 -8.38
C ARG A 406 16.21 -4.91 -7.67
N ARG A 407 15.50 -4.01 -8.36
CA ARG A 407 15.01 -2.74 -7.78
C ARG A 407 13.63 -2.83 -7.11
N THR A 408 12.94 -3.97 -7.23
CA THR A 408 11.63 -4.19 -6.61
C THR A 408 11.82 -4.92 -5.29
N GLN A 409 11.45 -4.28 -4.19
CA GLN A 409 11.36 -4.87 -2.87
C GLN A 409 9.89 -5.18 -2.55
N ARG A 410 9.65 -6.35 -1.94
CA ARG A 410 8.34 -6.72 -1.40
C ARG A 410 8.49 -6.86 0.10
N LEU A 411 7.72 -6.06 0.82
CA LEU A 411 7.78 -5.98 2.27
C LEU A 411 6.38 -6.30 2.81
N GLY A 412 6.30 -6.85 4.01
CA GLY A 412 5.04 -7.04 4.72
C GLY A 412 5.11 -6.38 6.09
N LEU A 413 4.01 -5.78 6.54
CA LEU A 413 3.87 -5.27 7.90
C LEU A 413 2.83 -6.11 8.65
N LYS A 414 3.12 -6.47 9.91
CA LYS A 414 2.17 -7.19 10.76
C LYS A 414 0.89 -6.37 10.96
N VAL A 415 -0.24 -7.03 10.77
CA VAL A 415 -1.58 -6.46 10.98
C VAL A 415 -1.94 -6.62 12.45
N THR A 416 -2.44 -5.53 13.05
CA THR A 416 -2.96 -5.51 14.42
C THR A 416 -4.32 -4.82 14.40
N THR A 417 -5.30 -5.39 15.08
CA THR A 417 -6.63 -4.79 15.20
C THR A 417 -6.64 -3.80 16.35
N LYS A 418 -7.11 -2.58 16.08
CA LYS A 418 -7.19 -1.49 17.07
C LYS A 418 -8.58 -0.88 17.18
N TYR A 419 -9.36 -0.98 16.11
CA TYR A 419 -10.71 -0.46 16.07
C TYR A 419 -11.68 -1.58 16.48
N PRO A 420 -12.72 -1.27 17.28
CA PRO A 420 -13.71 -2.28 17.67
C PRO A 420 -14.55 -2.72 16.47
N GLU A 421 -14.72 -1.85 15.47
CA GLU A 421 -15.53 -2.09 14.27
C GLU A 421 -14.83 -1.48 13.03
N SER A 422 -15.22 -1.94 11.85
CA SER A 422 -14.81 -1.38 10.56
C SER A 422 -16.03 -1.12 9.69
N GLU A 423 -16.00 -0.06 8.89
CA GLU A 423 -17.04 0.18 7.88
C GLU A 423 -16.54 -0.20 6.48
N LEU A 424 -17.31 -1.02 5.76
CA LEU A 424 -17.06 -1.32 4.35
C LEU A 424 -17.80 -0.29 3.47
N HIS A 425 -17.04 0.52 2.74
CA HIS A 425 -17.55 1.52 1.81
C HIS A 425 -17.41 1.02 0.37
N LEU A 426 -18.53 0.74 -0.28
CA LEU A 426 -18.58 0.28 -1.67
C LEU A 426 -18.84 1.47 -2.60
N LYS A 427 -17.90 1.72 -3.52
CA LYS A 427 -18.01 2.78 -4.53
C LYS A 427 -17.77 2.24 -5.93
N PHE A 428 -18.40 2.84 -6.93
CA PHE A 428 -18.12 2.53 -8.33
C PHE A 428 -16.77 3.09 -8.75
N ARG A 429 -16.04 2.31 -9.55
CA ARG A 429 -14.81 2.73 -10.18
C ARG A 429 -15.12 3.88 -11.16
N PRO A 430 -14.44 5.02 -11.05
CA PRO A 430 -14.66 6.12 -11.98
C PRO A 430 -14.30 5.68 -13.41
N PRO A 431 -15.03 6.17 -14.44
CA PRO A 431 -14.70 5.91 -15.83
C PRO A 431 -13.30 6.41 -16.18
N PHE A 432 -12.65 5.74 -17.13
CA PHE A 432 -11.33 6.15 -17.62
C PHE A 432 -11.40 7.57 -18.21
N GLY A 433 -10.47 8.43 -17.81
CA GLY A 433 -10.39 9.83 -18.26
C GLY A 433 -11.20 10.85 -17.46
N MET A 434 -11.93 10.44 -16.42
CA MET A 434 -12.55 11.41 -15.51
C MET A 434 -11.51 12.11 -14.62
N PRO A 435 -11.71 13.40 -14.28
CA PRO A 435 -10.88 14.09 -13.29
C PRO A 435 -10.91 13.36 -11.94
N GLN A 436 -9.75 13.20 -11.29
CA GLN A 436 -9.66 12.54 -9.98
C GLN A 436 -10.45 13.25 -8.86
N ASN A 437 -10.87 14.50 -9.09
CA ASN A 437 -11.62 15.31 -8.11
C ASN A 437 -13.11 14.98 -8.04
N VAL A 438 -13.65 14.14 -8.93
CA VAL A 438 -15.06 13.72 -8.87
C VAL A 438 -15.21 12.58 -7.88
N ALA A 439 -15.99 12.79 -6.83
CA ALA A 439 -16.26 11.76 -5.83
C ALA A 439 -16.90 10.51 -6.48
N PRO A 440 -16.34 9.32 -6.29
CA PRO A 440 -16.91 8.11 -6.86
C PRO A 440 -18.28 7.82 -6.24
N ARG A 441 -19.24 7.46 -7.09
CA ARG A 441 -20.62 7.18 -6.68
C ARG A 441 -20.68 5.93 -5.81
N SER A 442 -21.53 5.95 -4.79
CA SER A 442 -21.78 4.82 -3.91
C SER A 442 -22.51 3.66 -4.61
N VAL A 443 -22.33 2.44 -4.09
CA VAL A 443 -23.04 1.22 -4.53
C VAL A 443 -24.10 0.86 -3.50
N PRO A 444 -25.35 1.36 -3.62
CA PRO A 444 -26.41 1.05 -2.67
C PRO A 444 -27.03 -0.33 -2.90
N GLY A 445 -27.53 -0.96 -1.83
CA GLY A 445 -28.30 -2.19 -1.90
C GLY A 445 -27.52 -3.46 -2.30
N ALA A 446 -26.18 -3.38 -2.35
CA ALA A 446 -25.35 -4.55 -2.65
C ALA A 446 -25.40 -5.54 -1.49
N GLU A 447 -25.58 -6.82 -1.80
CA GLU A 447 -25.61 -7.90 -0.82
C GLU A 447 -24.18 -8.32 -0.48
N VAL A 448 -23.85 -8.31 0.80
CA VAL A 448 -22.53 -8.70 1.28
C VAL A 448 -22.64 -9.99 2.07
N TYR A 449 -21.87 -10.98 1.65
CA TYR A 449 -21.77 -12.28 2.29
C TYR A 449 -20.37 -12.46 2.86
N LEU A 450 -20.28 -13.07 4.04
CA LEU A 450 -19.03 -13.42 4.69
C LEU A 450 -18.76 -14.90 4.50
N ARG A 451 -17.49 -15.21 4.23
CA ARG A 451 -16.95 -16.55 4.12
C ARG A 451 -15.66 -16.65 4.90
N THR A 452 -15.51 -17.72 5.67
CA THR A 452 -14.26 -18.02 6.34
C THR A 452 -13.24 -18.52 5.29
N PRO A 453 -11.98 -18.07 5.33
CA PRO A 453 -11.00 -18.50 4.34
C PRO A 453 -10.81 -20.04 4.31
N GLY A 454 -11.08 -20.64 3.15
CA GLY A 454 -10.88 -22.07 2.89
C GLY A 454 -12.02 -23.02 3.29
N SER A 455 -13.08 -22.51 3.92
CA SER A 455 -14.35 -23.22 4.15
C SER A 455 -15.40 -22.85 3.11
N ASP A 456 -16.51 -23.57 3.05
CA ASP A 456 -17.63 -23.31 2.12
C ASP A 456 -18.82 -22.60 2.80
N ASP A 457 -18.60 -22.06 4.01
CA ASP A 457 -19.56 -21.22 4.70
C ASP A 457 -19.79 -19.92 3.92
N LEU A 458 -21.05 -19.58 3.67
CA LEU A 458 -21.42 -18.33 3.06
C LEU A 458 -22.62 -17.76 3.82
N VAL A 459 -22.33 -16.82 4.72
CA VAL A 459 -23.32 -16.22 5.61
C VAL A 459 -23.62 -14.81 5.12
N MET A 460 -24.89 -14.47 4.90
CA MET A 460 -25.28 -13.11 4.53
C MET A 460 -25.06 -12.19 5.74
N VAL A 461 -24.26 -11.14 5.57
CA VAL A 461 -23.99 -10.14 6.62
C VAL A 461 -25.03 -9.04 6.57
N GLY A 462 -25.36 -8.56 5.36
CA GLY A 462 -26.31 -7.47 5.19
C GLY A 462 -26.30 -6.90 3.78
N ARG A 463 -26.96 -5.75 3.63
CA ARG A 463 -26.99 -4.95 2.40
C ARG A 463 -26.42 -3.57 2.66
N THR A 464 -25.72 -3.01 1.68
CA THR A 464 -25.25 -1.63 1.78
C THR A 464 -26.40 -0.64 1.81
N ASP A 465 -26.27 0.41 2.61
CA ASP A 465 -27.23 1.51 2.67
C ASP A 465 -27.19 2.39 1.41
N TRP A 466 -27.97 3.48 1.40
CA TRP A 466 -27.98 4.43 0.28
C TRP A 466 -26.63 5.13 0.04
N ARG A 467 -25.74 5.15 1.05
CA ARG A 467 -24.37 5.69 0.99
C ARG A 467 -23.37 4.63 0.51
N GLY A 468 -23.80 3.38 0.30
CA GLY A 468 -22.92 2.27 -0.06
C GLY A 468 -22.11 1.74 1.11
N VAL A 469 -22.55 1.97 2.34
CA VAL A 469 -21.83 1.63 3.57
C VAL A 469 -22.46 0.39 4.24
N LEU A 470 -21.62 -0.47 4.80
CA LEU A 470 -22.01 -1.58 5.66
C LEU A 470 -21.04 -1.69 6.86
N PRO A 471 -21.52 -1.59 8.11
CA PRO A 471 -20.69 -1.84 9.28
C PRO A 471 -20.34 -3.33 9.41
N LEU A 472 -19.10 -3.61 9.81
CA LEU A 472 -18.55 -4.95 10.02
C LEU A 472 -18.22 -5.13 11.50
N THR A 473 -18.90 -6.07 12.15
CA THR A 473 -18.82 -6.30 13.61
C THR A 473 -18.12 -7.61 14.00
N ASN A 474 -17.74 -8.44 13.03
CA ASN A 474 -17.13 -9.74 13.31
C ASN A 474 -15.69 -9.59 13.80
N GLY A 475 -15.50 -9.59 15.13
CA GLY A 475 -14.20 -9.48 15.79
C GLY A 475 -13.54 -10.81 16.16
N THR A 476 -14.20 -11.96 15.98
CA THR A 476 -13.63 -13.24 16.41
C THR A 476 -12.64 -13.77 15.37
N PRO A 477 -11.40 -14.10 15.74
CA PRO A 477 -10.43 -14.65 14.79
C PRO A 477 -10.82 -16.07 14.29
N PRO A 478 -10.94 -16.31 12.98
CA PRO A 478 -11.36 -17.60 12.46
C PRO A 478 -10.21 -18.62 12.39
N LYS A 479 -10.59 -19.90 12.39
CA LYS A 479 -9.71 -20.99 11.95
C LYS A 479 -9.80 -21.12 10.44
N ILE A 480 -8.69 -20.99 9.74
CA ILE A 480 -8.68 -21.01 8.27
C ILE A 480 -8.14 -22.33 7.74
N ARG A 481 -8.61 -22.70 6.54
CA ARG A 481 -8.03 -23.80 5.75
C ARG A 481 -7.21 -23.22 4.61
N TYR A 482 -6.01 -23.73 4.40
CA TYR A 482 -5.14 -23.28 3.32
C TYR A 482 -4.63 -24.46 2.49
N GLU A 483 -4.31 -24.19 1.23
CA GLU A 483 -3.72 -25.18 0.34
C GLU A 483 -2.23 -25.31 0.67
N ILE A 484 -1.81 -26.52 1.01
CA ILE A 484 -0.41 -26.89 1.18
C ILE A 484 0.07 -27.30 -0.23
N PRO A 485 0.93 -26.52 -0.91
CA PRO A 485 1.33 -26.84 -2.28
C PRO A 485 2.05 -28.19 -2.29
N ALA A 486 1.54 -29.15 -3.07
CA ALA A 486 2.08 -30.51 -3.13
C ALA A 486 3.53 -30.56 -3.65
N ASN A 487 3.88 -29.66 -4.57
CA ASN A 487 5.22 -29.42 -5.08
C ASN A 487 5.38 -27.91 -5.25
N SER A 488 6.08 -27.24 -4.33
CA SER A 488 6.52 -25.88 -4.61
C SER A 488 7.65 -25.93 -5.62
N ARG A 489 7.65 -25.04 -6.64
CA ARG A 489 8.78 -24.90 -7.60
C ARG A 489 10.07 -24.34 -6.96
N ASN A 490 10.11 -24.31 -5.63
CA ASN A 490 11.11 -23.66 -4.82
C ASN A 490 11.87 -24.73 -4.01
N PRO A 491 13.17 -24.93 -4.27
CA PRO A 491 13.99 -25.96 -3.62
C PRO A 491 13.94 -25.92 -2.08
N GLY A 492 13.88 -24.72 -1.48
CA GLY A 492 13.87 -24.55 -0.02
C GLY A 492 12.60 -25.07 0.65
N ILE A 493 11.47 -25.10 -0.07
CA ILE A 493 10.20 -25.63 0.45
C ILE A 493 10.17 -27.17 0.39
N SER A 494 10.76 -27.77 -0.66
CA SER A 494 10.91 -29.23 -0.73
C SER A 494 11.91 -29.79 0.27
N GLU A 495 13.01 -29.08 0.53
CA GLU A 495 14.03 -29.49 1.51
C GLU A 495 13.53 -29.35 2.95
N ALA A 496 12.88 -28.22 3.30
CA ALA A 496 12.34 -28.02 4.65
C ALA A 496 11.30 -29.09 5.03
N ARG A 497 10.48 -29.54 4.06
CA ARG A 497 9.48 -30.60 4.31
C ARG A 497 10.07 -32.00 4.44
N LYS A 498 11.17 -32.30 3.74
CA LYS A 498 11.91 -33.55 3.96
C LYS A 498 12.45 -33.62 5.40
N ILE A 499 13.03 -32.52 5.88
CA ILE A 499 13.58 -32.42 7.25
C ILE A 499 12.48 -32.61 8.31
N VAL A 500 11.30 -32.00 8.11
CA VAL A 500 10.16 -32.17 9.03
C VAL A 500 9.62 -33.61 9.00
N SER A 501 9.51 -34.22 7.81
CA SER A 501 9.02 -35.61 7.69
C SER A 501 9.98 -36.65 8.29
N GLU A 502 11.29 -36.39 8.29
CA GLU A 502 12.28 -37.28 8.93
C GLU A 502 12.29 -37.15 10.46
N SER A 503 11.78 -36.05 11.01
CA SER A 503 11.72 -35.79 12.46
C SER A 503 10.50 -36.36 13.17
N VAL A 504 9.52 -36.88 12.43
CA VAL A 504 8.29 -37.51 12.96
C VAL A 504 8.32 -39.00 12.59
N PRO A 505 8.35 -39.93 13.56
CA PRO A 505 8.27 -41.35 13.26
C PRO A 505 6.96 -41.64 12.50
N PRO A 506 6.98 -42.39 11.38
CA PRO A 506 5.76 -42.77 10.68
C PRO A 506 4.84 -43.56 11.62
N PRO A 507 3.51 -43.33 11.61
CA PRO A 507 2.59 -44.23 12.27
C PRO A 507 2.68 -45.61 11.60
N GLU A 508 2.82 -46.69 12.39
CA GLU A 508 2.69 -48.05 11.90
C GLU A 508 1.26 -48.29 11.42
N TYR A 509 1.05 -48.24 10.11
CA TYR A 509 -0.14 -48.80 9.50
C TYR A 509 0.16 -50.22 9.01
N PRO A 510 -0.71 -51.20 9.28
CA PRO A 510 -0.56 -52.54 8.71
C PRO A 510 -0.59 -52.45 7.19
N GLN A 511 0.44 -52.97 6.51
CA GLN A 511 0.45 -53.06 5.06
C GLN A 511 -0.65 -54.03 4.59
N PRO A 512 -1.54 -53.62 3.66
CA PRO A 512 -2.42 -54.57 3.01
C PRO A 512 -1.62 -55.52 2.11
N ALA A 513 -2.05 -56.78 2.05
CA ALA A 513 -1.47 -57.82 1.20
C ALA A 513 -1.51 -57.45 -0.30
N PRO A 514 -0.57 -57.95 -1.11
CA PRO A 514 -0.50 -57.62 -2.53
C PRO A 514 -1.58 -58.37 -3.32
N GLU A 515 -2.53 -57.62 -3.89
CA GLU A 515 -3.43 -58.13 -4.93
C GLU A 515 -2.98 -57.72 -6.34
N ALA A 516 -3.42 -58.54 -7.28
CA ALA A 516 -2.75 -58.87 -8.52
C ALA A 516 -2.78 -57.79 -9.61
N THR A 517 -1.80 -57.95 -10.50
CA THR A 517 -1.59 -57.31 -11.79
C THR A 517 -2.86 -57.14 -12.61
N GLY A 518 -3.22 -55.88 -12.87
CA GLY A 518 -4.11 -55.46 -13.94
C GLY A 518 -3.47 -54.28 -14.67
N ALA A 519 -3.10 -54.50 -15.94
CA ALA A 519 -2.53 -53.47 -16.79
C ALA A 519 -3.56 -52.35 -17.03
N THR A 520 -3.22 -51.12 -16.64
CA THR A 520 -3.94 -49.91 -17.04
C THR A 520 -2.93 -48.87 -17.50
N ASP A 521 -3.12 -48.41 -18.74
CA ASP A 521 -2.38 -47.41 -19.49
C ASP A 521 -1.50 -46.44 -18.69
N GLU A 522 -0.19 -46.50 -18.92
CA GLU A 522 0.82 -45.57 -18.38
C GLU A 522 0.80 -44.16 -19.01
N ASN A 523 -0.13 -43.86 -19.92
CA ASN A 523 -0.12 -42.60 -20.68
C ASN A 523 -1.38 -41.73 -20.56
N ALA A 524 -2.17 -41.89 -19.50
CA ALA A 524 -3.16 -40.88 -19.13
C ALA A 524 -2.51 -39.79 -18.25
N PRO A 525 -2.63 -38.48 -18.58
CA PRO A 525 -2.17 -37.44 -17.67
C PRO A 525 -2.97 -37.54 -16.37
N LYS A 526 -2.33 -38.02 -15.30
CA LYS A 526 -2.88 -38.01 -13.94
C LYS A 526 -3.36 -36.59 -13.65
N ALA A 527 -4.67 -36.43 -13.47
CA ALA A 527 -5.24 -35.18 -12.99
C ALA A 527 -4.46 -34.76 -11.73
N PRO A 528 -4.06 -33.47 -11.60
CA PRO A 528 -3.28 -33.04 -10.45
C PRO A 528 -4.05 -33.41 -9.18
N SER A 529 -3.45 -34.23 -8.33
CA SER A 529 -3.99 -34.54 -7.01
C SER A 529 -4.20 -33.21 -6.29
N LYS A 530 -5.41 -33.00 -5.73
CA LYS A 530 -5.71 -31.77 -4.98
C LYS A 530 -4.64 -31.60 -3.89
N PRO A 531 -4.03 -30.41 -3.74
CA PRO A 531 -3.03 -30.18 -2.71
C PRO A 531 -3.60 -30.54 -1.33
N PRO A 532 -2.80 -31.14 -0.43
CA PRO A 532 -3.23 -31.37 0.95
C PRO A 532 -3.66 -30.05 1.59
N LYS A 533 -4.66 -30.08 2.47
CA LYS A 533 -5.18 -28.88 3.15
C LYS A 533 -4.66 -28.85 4.58
N GLY A 534 -4.09 -27.71 4.97
CA GLY A 534 -3.69 -27.43 6.35
C GLY A 534 -4.76 -26.59 7.05
N GLU A 535 -4.77 -26.62 8.38
CA GLU A 535 -5.60 -25.74 9.21
C GLU A 535 -4.71 -24.93 10.14
N VAL A 536 -4.98 -23.63 10.27
CA VAL A 536 -4.29 -22.76 11.23
C VAL A 536 -5.29 -21.82 11.90
N GLN A 537 -5.11 -21.58 13.19
CA GLN A 537 -5.84 -20.54 13.90
C GLN A 537 -5.20 -19.19 13.58
N ILE A 538 -6.00 -18.24 13.06
CA ILE A 538 -5.52 -16.88 12.80
C ILE A 538 -5.73 -16.04 14.06
N ASN A 539 -4.82 -15.09 14.30
CA ASN A 539 -4.82 -14.22 15.48
C ASN A 539 -5.67 -12.95 15.30
N VAL A 540 -6.10 -12.67 14.07
CA VAL A 540 -6.93 -11.52 13.68
C VAL A 540 -8.19 -11.98 12.92
N PRO A 541 -9.30 -11.22 12.96
CA PRO A 541 -10.55 -11.56 12.25
C PRO A 541 -10.43 -11.30 10.73
N LEU A 542 -9.65 -12.15 10.05
CA LEU A 542 -9.51 -12.12 8.58
C LEU A 542 -10.64 -12.92 7.91
N TYR A 543 -11.50 -12.22 7.18
CA TYR A 543 -12.63 -12.82 6.47
C TYR A 543 -12.65 -12.46 4.98
N LEU A 544 -13.33 -13.28 4.17
CA LEU A 544 -13.56 -13.01 2.75
C LEU A 544 -14.99 -12.50 2.57
N TYR A 545 -15.13 -11.22 2.21
CA TYR A 545 -16.42 -10.60 1.92
C TYR A 545 -16.74 -10.69 0.42
N TYR A 546 -17.84 -11.37 0.09
CA TYR A 546 -18.35 -11.54 -1.26
C TYR A 546 -19.44 -10.50 -1.49
N VAL A 547 -19.16 -9.56 -2.39
CA VAL A 547 -20.11 -8.51 -2.75
C VAL A 547 -20.88 -8.96 -3.99
N LYS A 548 -22.19 -9.11 -3.84
CA LYS A 548 -23.11 -9.45 -4.93
C LYS A 548 -24.06 -8.30 -5.23
N ASN A 549 -24.52 -8.26 -6.46
CA ASN A 549 -25.62 -7.42 -6.89
C ASN A 549 -26.55 -8.25 -7.78
N GLY A 550 -27.75 -8.54 -7.31
CA GLY A 550 -28.57 -9.63 -7.86
C GLY A 550 -27.79 -10.94 -7.85
N ASP A 551 -27.82 -11.67 -8.97
CA ASP A 551 -27.16 -12.98 -9.07
C ASP A 551 -25.64 -12.90 -9.37
N THR A 552 -25.10 -11.69 -9.60
CA THR A 552 -23.70 -11.51 -10.01
C THR A 552 -22.78 -11.18 -8.84
N LEU A 553 -21.65 -11.89 -8.75
CA LEU A 553 -20.54 -11.56 -7.87
C LEU A 553 -19.70 -10.42 -8.46
N LEU A 554 -19.63 -9.29 -7.76
CA LEU A 554 -18.85 -8.11 -8.17
C LEU A 554 -17.41 -8.15 -7.65
N ALA A 555 -17.21 -8.57 -6.40
CA ALA A 555 -15.89 -8.63 -5.79
C ALA A 555 -15.80 -9.67 -4.68
N ARG A 556 -14.56 -10.13 -4.45
CA ARG A 556 -14.14 -10.90 -3.28
C ARG A 556 -13.14 -10.02 -2.54
N LEU A 557 -13.44 -9.66 -1.31
CA LEU A 557 -12.66 -8.69 -0.53
C LEU A 557 -12.17 -9.34 0.76
N PRO A 558 -10.90 -9.79 0.80
CA PRO A 558 -10.24 -10.08 2.06
C PRO A 558 -10.18 -8.82 2.93
N ILE A 559 -10.73 -8.88 4.15
CA ILE A 559 -10.75 -7.76 5.10
C ILE A 559 -10.41 -8.30 6.49
N VAL A 560 -9.60 -7.54 7.24
CA VAL A 560 -9.36 -7.76 8.66
C VAL A 560 -10.19 -6.74 9.44
N THR A 561 -11.29 -7.21 10.04
CA THR A 561 -12.19 -6.33 10.81
C THR A 561 -11.44 -5.72 12.00
N GLY A 562 -11.56 -4.41 12.19
CA GLY A 562 -10.87 -3.65 13.23
C GLY A 562 -9.43 -3.21 12.88
N PHE A 563 -8.93 -3.50 11.67
CA PHE A 563 -7.62 -3.00 11.23
C PHE A 563 -7.69 -1.54 10.75
N TYR A 564 -8.63 -1.24 9.86
CA TYR A 564 -8.97 0.13 9.47
C TYR A 564 -10.36 0.50 9.99
N PRO A 565 -10.61 1.78 10.32
CA PRO A 565 -11.96 2.22 10.66
C PRO A 565 -12.87 2.19 9.42
N VAL A 566 -12.30 2.42 8.23
CA VAL A 566 -13.02 2.44 6.95
C VAL A 566 -12.22 1.69 5.88
N ASP A 567 -12.83 0.67 5.27
CA ASP A 567 -12.31 -0.05 4.12
C ASP A 567 -13.08 0.35 2.85
N GLU A 568 -12.42 1.05 1.92
CA GLU A 568 -13.04 1.50 0.66
C GLU A 568 -12.74 0.55 -0.52
N ALA A 569 -13.78 -0.06 -1.11
CA ALA A 569 -13.66 -0.93 -2.27
C ALA A 569 -14.26 -0.28 -3.54
N LYS A 570 -13.46 -0.23 -4.61
CA LYS A 570 -13.86 0.31 -5.92
C LYS A 570 -14.28 -0.78 -6.90
N LEU A 571 -15.58 -0.89 -7.12
CA LEU A 571 -16.23 -1.95 -7.90
C LEU A 571 -16.51 -1.53 -9.36
N PRO A 572 -16.57 -2.47 -10.31
CA PRO A 572 -17.08 -2.19 -11.65
C PRO A 572 -18.53 -1.64 -11.60
N ASP A 573 -18.86 -0.73 -12.51
CA ASP A 573 -20.25 -0.27 -12.67
C ASP A 573 -21.08 -1.35 -13.36
N ASP A 574 -22.03 -1.92 -12.62
CA ASP A 574 -22.89 -3.03 -13.04
C ASP A 574 -24.37 -2.64 -13.08
N ARG A 575 -24.69 -1.35 -12.92
CA ARG A 575 -26.07 -0.86 -12.77
C ARG A 575 -26.97 -1.23 -13.95
N ARG A 576 -26.47 -1.11 -15.18
CA ARG A 576 -27.25 -1.43 -16.39
C ARG A 576 -27.66 -2.90 -16.46
N ARG A 577 -26.75 -3.79 -16.06
CA ARG A 577 -27.03 -5.22 -16.03
C ARG A 577 -28.04 -5.52 -14.93
N LEU A 578 -27.90 -4.92 -13.75
CA LEU A 578 -28.88 -5.06 -12.67
C LEU A 578 -30.29 -4.59 -13.08
N GLU A 579 -30.39 -3.41 -13.70
CA GLU A 579 -31.66 -2.89 -14.24
C GLU A 579 -32.29 -3.85 -15.26
N THR A 580 -31.45 -4.41 -16.15
CA THR A 580 -31.87 -5.40 -17.14
C THR A 580 -32.35 -6.68 -16.46
N GLU A 581 -31.60 -7.21 -15.50
CA GLU A 581 -31.94 -8.42 -14.74
C GLU A 581 -33.29 -8.24 -14.02
N ALA A 582 -33.50 -7.10 -13.36
CA ALA A 582 -34.75 -6.80 -12.67
C ALA A 582 -35.95 -6.79 -13.64
N PHE A 583 -35.78 -6.20 -14.83
CA PHE A 583 -36.83 -6.19 -15.86
C PHE A 583 -37.09 -7.60 -16.40
N LEU A 584 -36.04 -8.36 -16.71
CA LEU A 584 -36.16 -9.73 -17.24
C LEU A 584 -36.80 -10.67 -16.21
N LYS A 585 -36.45 -10.57 -14.92
CA LYS A 585 -37.12 -11.30 -13.84
C LYS A 585 -38.61 -10.92 -13.74
N GLY A 586 -38.93 -9.63 -13.89
CA GLY A 586 -40.32 -9.17 -13.99
C GLY A 586 -41.08 -9.81 -15.16
N LEU A 587 -40.47 -9.86 -16.34
CA LEU A 587 -41.03 -10.54 -17.50
C LEU A 587 -41.20 -12.05 -17.27
N GLN A 588 -40.22 -12.73 -16.67
CA GLN A 588 -40.33 -14.16 -16.37
C GLN A 588 -41.52 -14.47 -15.46
N ASN A 589 -41.75 -13.64 -14.44
CA ASN A 589 -42.94 -13.75 -13.59
C ASN A 589 -44.23 -13.50 -14.38
N GLU A 590 -44.24 -12.52 -15.29
CA GLU A 590 -45.38 -12.29 -16.17
C GLU A 590 -45.65 -13.50 -17.08
N VAL A 591 -44.62 -14.11 -17.67
CA VAL A 591 -44.77 -15.34 -18.48
C VAL A 591 -45.42 -16.45 -17.66
N LEU A 592 -44.99 -16.66 -16.42
CA LEU A 592 -45.55 -17.67 -15.54
C LEU A 592 -47.06 -17.44 -15.34
N ASP A 593 -47.46 -16.20 -15.04
CA ASP A 593 -48.87 -15.83 -14.91
C ASP A 593 -49.66 -16.05 -16.21
N LEU A 594 -49.06 -15.72 -17.36
CA LEU A 594 -49.71 -15.91 -18.67
C LEU A 594 -49.92 -17.40 -18.96
N VAL A 595 -48.94 -18.25 -18.69
CA VAL A 595 -49.04 -19.71 -18.89
C VAL A 595 -50.15 -20.29 -18.01
N VAL A 596 -50.21 -19.89 -16.75
CA VAL A 596 -51.27 -20.32 -15.82
C VAL A 596 -52.64 -19.88 -16.33
N ARG A 597 -52.80 -18.61 -16.74
CA ARG A 597 -54.06 -18.10 -17.30
C ARG A 597 -54.48 -18.82 -18.57
N ARG A 598 -53.53 -19.06 -19.49
CA ARG A 598 -53.79 -19.82 -20.72
C ARG A 598 -54.30 -21.22 -20.42
N LYS A 599 -53.67 -21.93 -19.48
CA LYS A 599 -54.07 -23.28 -19.10
C LYS A 599 -55.44 -23.35 -18.42
N ILE A 600 -55.78 -22.34 -17.61
CA ILE A 600 -57.12 -22.21 -17.01
C ILE A 600 -58.18 -21.99 -18.11
N LEU A 601 -57.93 -21.08 -19.05
CA LEU A 601 -58.85 -20.80 -20.15
C LEU A 601 -58.99 -22.00 -21.09
N GLU A 602 -57.90 -22.67 -21.44
CA GLU A 602 -57.91 -23.93 -22.19
C GLU A 602 -58.80 -24.98 -21.52
N SER A 603 -58.60 -25.21 -20.21
CA SER A 603 -59.41 -26.15 -19.45
C SER A 603 -60.90 -25.78 -19.48
N ARG A 604 -61.23 -24.49 -19.37
CA ARG A 604 -62.61 -23.98 -19.45
C ARG A 604 -63.21 -24.17 -20.84
N VAL A 605 -62.48 -23.87 -21.92
CA VAL A 605 -62.95 -24.10 -23.30
C VAL A 605 -63.24 -25.59 -23.50
N ASN A 606 -62.32 -26.47 -23.11
CA ASN A 606 -62.50 -27.92 -23.19
C ASN A 606 -63.70 -28.41 -22.37
N ALA A 607 -63.93 -27.86 -21.17
CA ALA A 607 -65.10 -28.20 -20.35
C ALA A 607 -66.42 -27.76 -21.02
N LYS A 608 -66.47 -26.54 -21.57
CA LYS A 608 -67.66 -26.02 -22.27
C LYS A 608 -67.96 -26.77 -23.56
N LEU A 609 -66.93 -27.21 -24.29
CA LEU A 609 -67.09 -28.08 -25.45
C LEU A 609 -67.65 -29.46 -25.06
N LYS A 610 -67.18 -30.05 -23.95
CA LYS A 610 -67.76 -31.30 -23.42
C LYS A 610 -69.22 -31.17 -22.99
N GLU A 611 -69.63 -30.00 -22.52
CA GLU A 611 -71.02 -29.68 -22.16
C GLU A 611 -71.90 -29.32 -23.39
N GLY A 612 -71.35 -29.28 -24.60
CA GLY A 612 -72.08 -28.88 -25.83
C GLY A 612 -72.38 -27.38 -25.93
N LYS A 613 -71.81 -26.55 -25.06
CA LYS A 613 -72.06 -25.09 -25.01
C LYS A 613 -71.07 -24.34 -25.91
N VAL A 614 -71.25 -24.47 -27.21
CA VAL A 614 -70.31 -23.95 -28.23
C VAL A 614 -70.21 -22.42 -28.22
N SER A 615 -71.32 -21.71 -27.99
CA SER A 615 -71.34 -20.23 -27.92
C SER A 615 -70.56 -19.68 -26.72
N GLU A 616 -70.69 -20.32 -25.55
CA GLU A 616 -69.92 -19.98 -24.35
C GLU A 616 -68.44 -20.34 -24.53
N ALA A 617 -68.12 -21.48 -25.15
CA ALA A 617 -66.75 -21.86 -25.48
C ALA A 617 -66.08 -20.84 -26.40
N GLN A 618 -66.81 -20.30 -27.38
CA GLN A 618 -66.31 -19.28 -28.30
C GLN A 618 -66.03 -17.94 -27.59
N THR A 619 -66.81 -17.59 -26.56
CA THR A 619 -66.56 -16.39 -25.75
C THR A 619 -65.28 -16.51 -24.94
N VAL A 620 -65.05 -17.67 -24.31
CA VAL A 620 -63.82 -17.95 -23.54
C VAL A 620 -62.59 -18.02 -24.47
N LEU A 621 -62.77 -18.47 -25.71
CA LEU A 621 -61.72 -18.47 -26.74
C LEU A 621 -61.32 -17.04 -27.15
N GLU A 622 -62.27 -16.12 -27.28
CA GLU A 622 -61.98 -14.70 -27.56
C GLU A 622 -61.22 -14.04 -26.40
N ASP A 623 -61.50 -14.42 -25.14
CA ASP A 623 -60.71 -13.99 -23.98
C ASP A 623 -59.27 -14.51 -24.04
N LEU A 624 -59.06 -15.76 -24.49
CA LEU A 624 -57.73 -16.34 -24.69
C LEU A 624 -56.92 -15.58 -25.76
N LYS A 625 -57.56 -15.14 -26.85
CA LYS A 625 -56.92 -14.34 -27.92
C LYS A 625 -56.40 -12.99 -27.44
N ARG A 626 -57.05 -12.40 -26.43
CA ARG A 626 -56.65 -11.09 -25.87
C ARG A 626 -55.41 -11.17 -25.00
N ILE A 627 -55.05 -12.36 -24.53
CA ILE A 627 -53.84 -12.58 -23.73
C ILE A 627 -52.59 -12.28 -24.57
N LYS A 628 -51.58 -11.65 -23.96
CA LYS A 628 -50.31 -11.35 -24.63
C LYS A 628 -49.71 -12.61 -25.25
N ASN A 629 -49.21 -12.48 -26.48
CA ASN A 629 -48.53 -13.53 -27.23
C ASN A 629 -47.00 -13.32 -27.19
N TYR A 630 -46.27 -14.31 -27.72
CA TYR A 630 -44.81 -14.26 -27.77
C TYR A 630 -44.29 -13.00 -28.48
N GLU A 631 -44.93 -12.59 -29.59
CA GLU A 631 -44.52 -11.41 -30.37
C GLU A 631 -44.52 -10.13 -29.52
N ARG A 632 -45.63 -9.84 -28.84
CA ARG A 632 -45.73 -8.64 -27.97
C ARG A 632 -44.69 -8.63 -26.85
N MET A 633 -44.38 -9.80 -26.28
CA MET A 633 -43.36 -9.87 -25.24
C MET A 633 -41.93 -9.80 -25.82
N SER A 634 -41.71 -10.31 -27.04
CA SER A 634 -40.44 -10.19 -27.74
C SER A 634 -40.08 -8.72 -28.04
N GLU A 635 -41.07 -7.91 -28.43
CA GLU A 635 -40.91 -6.46 -28.59
C GLU A 635 -40.48 -5.77 -27.28
N GLN A 636 -41.05 -6.18 -26.14
CA GLN A 636 -40.66 -5.67 -24.83
C GLN A 636 -39.21 -6.01 -24.50
N ILE A 637 -38.79 -7.26 -24.72
CA ILE A 637 -37.39 -7.67 -24.53
C ILE A 637 -36.43 -6.86 -25.41
N GLU A 638 -36.78 -6.65 -26.67
CA GLU A 638 -35.95 -5.88 -27.59
C GLU A 638 -35.81 -4.42 -27.14
N SER A 639 -36.89 -3.81 -26.64
CA SER A 639 -36.86 -2.46 -26.09
C SER A 639 -35.91 -2.33 -24.89
N VAL A 640 -35.83 -3.38 -24.06
CA VAL A 640 -34.97 -3.43 -22.87
C VAL A 640 -33.52 -3.61 -23.28
N GLN A 641 -33.25 -4.50 -24.23
CA GLN A 641 -31.90 -4.70 -24.76
C GLN A 641 -31.37 -3.39 -25.35
N ARG A 642 -32.15 -2.70 -26.20
CA ARG A 642 -31.77 -1.39 -26.76
C ARG A 642 -31.48 -0.35 -25.68
N ARG A 643 -32.29 -0.31 -24.62
CA ARG A 643 -32.09 0.61 -23.48
C ARG A 643 -30.81 0.29 -22.68
N ALA A 644 -30.50 -0.99 -22.52
CA ALA A 644 -29.33 -1.43 -21.78
C ALA A 644 -28.01 -1.16 -22.54
N THR A 645 -28.04 -1.32 -23.87
CA THR A 645 -26.90 -1.09 -24.77
C THR A 645 -26.79 0.35 -25.27
N ASP A 646 -27.72 1.24 -24.90
CA ASP A 646 -27.73 2.64 -25.29
C ASP A 646 -26.43 3.37 -24.90
N GLU A 647 -25.63 3.73 -25.89
CA GLU A 647 -24.34 4.40 -25.70
C GLU A 647 -24.49 5.87 -25.27
N SER A 648 -25.67 6.48 -25.44
CA SER A 648 -25.92 7.86 -24.99
C SER A 648 -25.78 8.02 -23.47
N ARG A 649 -25.99 6.94 -22.71
CA ARG A 649 -25.85 6.87 -21.25
C ARG A 649 -24.41 6.57 -20.80
N GLY A 650 -23.46 6.51 -21.74
CA GLY A 650 -22.06 6.15 -21.53
C GLY A 650 -21.65 4.83 -22.21
N ARG A 651 -20.34 4.60 -22.32
CA ARG A 651 -19.77 3.42 -22.98
C ARG A 651 -20.06 2.13 -22.20
N VAL A 652 -20.57 1.11 -22.89
CA VAL A 652 -20.73 -0.24 -22.34
C VAL A 652 -19.48 -1.06 -22.64
N GLY A 653 -18.93 -1.74 -21.62
CA GLY A 653 -17.81 -2.65 -21.83
C GLY A 653 -18.24 -3.94 -22.55
N PRO A 654 -17.42 -4.53 -23.44
CA PRO A 654 -17.77 -5.74 -24.19
C PRO A 654 -18.21 -6.92 -23.29
N VAL A 655 -17.56 -7.07 -22.13
CA VAL A 655 -17.90 -8.11 -21.15
C VAL A 655 -19.29 -7.91 -20.55
N LEU A 656 -19.68 -6.65 -20.29
CA LEU A 656 -20.98 -6.33 -19.73
C LEU A 656 -22.09 -6.53 -20.77
N GLN A 657 -21.84 -6.11 -22.02
CA GLN A 657 -22.77 -6.31 -23.13
C GLN A 657 -23.03 -7.79 -23.36
N LYS A 658 -21.98 -8.62 -23.42
CA LYS A 658 -22.12 -10.07 -23.58
C LYS A 658 -23.02 -10.69 -22.51
N LYS A 659 -22.86 -10.29 -21.25
CA LYS A 659 -23.71 -10.77 -20.15
C LYS A 659 -25.17 -10.34 -20.30
N ILE A 660 -25.41 -9.11 -20.75
CA ILE A 660 -26.76 -8.60 -21.02
C ILE A 660 -27.42 -9.44 -22.13
N ASP A 661 -26.70 -9.68 -23.22
CA ASP A 661 -27.20 -10.48 -24.35
C ASP A 661 -27.48 -11.93 -23.93
N GLU A 662 -26.59 -12.56 -23.15
CA GLU A 662 -26.80 -13.91 -22.59
C GLU A 662 -28.08 -14.01 -21.72
N MET A 663 -28.35 -13.01 -20.89
CA MET A 663 -29.58 -12.96 -20.07
C MET A 663 -30.83 -12.79 -20.94
N VAL A 664 -30.77 -11.91 -21.93
CA VAL A 664 -31.85 -11.67 -22.89
C VAL A 664 -32.17 -12.95 -23.66
N ASP A 665 -31.15 -13.63 -24.18
CA ASP A 665 -31.29 -14.87 -24.93
C ASP A 665 -31.85 -16.01 -24.07
N SER A 666 -31.40 -16.11 -22.82
CA SER A 666 -31.95 -17.10 -21.87
C SER A 666 -33.45 -16.88 -21.62
N THR A 667 -33.88 -15.62 -21.49
CA THR A 667 -35.28 -15.26 -21.25
C THR A 667 -36.12 -15.50 -22.51
N ARG A 668 -35.59 -15.18 -23.71
CA ARG A 668 -36.24 -15.50 -24.99
C ARG A 668 -36.48 -17.00 -25.13
N LYS A 669 -35.50 -17.85 -24.79
CA LYS A 669 -35.65 -19.31 -24.83
C LYS A 669 -36.76 -19.82 -23.92
N ILE A 670 -36.81 -19.32 -22.67
CA ILE A 670 -37.89 -19.65 -21.73
C ILE A 670 -39.23 -19.26 -22.34
N MET A 671 -39.35 -18.03 -22.85
CA MET A 671 -40.60 -17.57 -23.47
C MET A 671 -41.01 -18.39 -24.70
N GLN A 672 -40.05 -18.77 -25.55
CA GLN A 672 -40.34 -19.63 -26.68
C GLN A 672 -40.91 -20.97 -26.21
N GLN A 673 -40.27 -21.62 -25.24
CA GLN A 673 -40.71 -22.89 -24.70
C GLN A 673 -42.15 -22.87 -24.15
N TRP A 674 -42.55 -21.78 -23.49
CA TRP A 674 -43.84 -21.71 -22.80
C TRP A 674 -44.96 -20.98 -23.56
N LEU A 675 -44.64 -20.18 -24.59
CA LEU A 675 -45.61 -19.34 -25.31
C LEU A 675 -45.76 -19.67 -26.80
N GLN A 676 -44.92 -20.54 -27.38
CA GLN A 676 -45.00 -20.96 -28.80
C GLN A 676 -46.14 -21.93 -29.12
N ASP A 677 -47.03 -22.18 -28.16
CA ASP A 677 -48.09 -23.17 -28.31
C ASP A 677 -49.02 -22.87 -29.50
N ASP A 678 -49.13 -23.84 -30.41
CA ASP A 678 -50.21 -24.01 -31.40
C ASP A 678 -51.59 -24.18 -30.72
N LEU A 679 -51.64 -24.17 -29.37
CA LEU A 679 -52.83 -24.28 -28.54
C LEU A 679 -54.01 -23.43 -29.04
N LEU A 680 -53.76 -22.20 -29.47
CA LEU A 680 -54.82 -21.32 -29.94
C LEU A 680 -55.45 -21.85 -31.24
N ARG A 681 -54.61 -22.32 -32.16
CA ARG A 681 -55.01 -22.93 -33.43
C ARG A 681 -55.69 -24.28 -33.22
N ASP A 682 -55.20 -25.08 -32.27
CA ASP A 682 -55.82 -26.37 -31.90
C ASP A 682 -57.20 -26.18 -31.26
N LEU A 683 -57.34 -25.20 -30.37
CA LEU A 683 -58.64 -24.88 -29.75
C LEU A 683 -59.60 -24.26 -30.76
N GLU A 684 -59.14 -23.42 -31.69
CA GLU A 684 -59.94 -22.90 -32.80
C GLU A 684 -60.48 -24.04 -33.68
N ASN A 685 -59.62 -25.00 -34.04
CA ASN A 685 -60.05 -26.18 -34.80
C ASN A 685 -61.10 -26.99 -34.04
N LYS A 686 -60.88 -27.27 -32.74
CA LYS A 686 -61.85 -28.01 -31.90
C LYS A 686 -63.20 -27.29 -31.75
N VAL A 687 -63.19 -25.97 -31.63
CA VAL A 687 -64.44 -25.18 -31.54
C VAL A 687 -65.15 -25.16 -32.90
N ASN A 688 -64.42 -25.12 -34.01
CA ASN A 688 -64.99 -25.17 -35.35
C ASN A 688 -65.52 -26.57 -35.73
N GLU A 689 -64.89 -27.65 -35.27
CA GLU A 689 -65.37 -29.03 -35.43
C GLU A 689 -66.62 -29.33 -34.59
N ALA A 690 -66.82 -28.59 -33.50
CA ALA A 690 -67.99 -28.73 -32.62
C ALA A 690 -69.19 -27.86 -33.04
N LYS A 691 -69.02 -26.99 -34.05
CA LYS A 691 -70.12 -26.27 -34.72
C LYS A 691 -70.77 -27.14 -35.77
#